data_AF-A0A936GVY9-F1
#
_entry.id   AF-A0A936GVY9-F1
#
_cell.length_a   1.000
_cell.length_b   1.000
_cell.length_c   1.000
_cell.angle_alpha   90.00
_cell.angle_beta   90.00
_cell.angle_gamma   90.00
#
_symmetry.space_group_name_H-M   'P 1'
#
loop_
_entity.id
_entity.type
_entity.pdbx_description
1 polymer ?
#
loop_
_entity_poly.entity_id
_entity_poly.type
_entity_poly.pdbx_seq_one_letter_code
_entity_poly.pdbx_strand_id
1 'polypeptide(L)'
;MIKFLKFVLFLSMISVSQNFVKAQSTDTSYTIKAVLDAGNSTVKIRFAPNNYKTMELGYQHGLALYRRKIAQNGVELSFEQSLLTDSKIAEIRPFSSSQLNNSNIASLPIKNTIDSLLYYQKLIYELPDTPKFGDAVKLHESMYERYLLRLLIADQDFKYAVALGLGYRDTILNCNFCGDKYLYSLKFDSLPLLKDTSLILGTYIQTITFDSSSVAAPDSVHGEAGNKIARIYWDAKSHEDTYTFYNIYRKEVGGVYEKRNANPYVFMHDVNYSGLAHFTDTLAQNGLAYTYQIKGINVGGDEGLPSEEVVVIGRPDSLNVNVVIDSFAIILNNSLALKWKVEEFFSEDSIMVLQSIDEFEFYYGASREVTPTLVNSTSAIGAEIRQTIVPFLGDGYYYLKMTDINGYSYMSVPKLIQKLDTIPPTSPTGVVATINSDGNITLKWAVNTETDLLGYKIYEAYKQDGPYIEITDRFLTKNEFRKTISSENINSFGYYKVKAFDKAENASSMSEDTAYVVFPSNSVLEAPLLTHAFPHPGGIRIGWQLNTKLPYTYILQRKLKSASQWQDLVNFKEVQLYPALPIVQNELAPSNYIDTDTLEFKYYNYRLKAVNEAGKYTYSKMVQVKPYDNGIRGQIQNFTGTVLPSNQYYTDFYIPPFVDANQGSVVQKKPEGSVIRLQWGYNTVYTASLREFKIYVKDNVPANMTDGGLSGKYTLVKTVKKGVAASTAQSIGVSNYAVHVDRLNFILSMAKKVKIVAFHNDGGFSEVVEILINP
;
A
#
# COMPACT_ATOMS: atom_id res chain seq x y z
N MET A 1 10.87 50.62 23.50
CA MET A 1 9.78 51.60 23.27
C MET A 1 9.96 52.37 21.96
N ILE A 2 11.05 53.13 21.76
CA ILE A 2 11.31 53.91 20.52
C ILE A 2 11.47 53.05 19.24
N LYS A 3 11.96 51.80 19.37
CA LYS A 3 12.06 50.87 18.22
C LYS A 3 10.72 50.21 17.81
N PHE A 4 9.75 50.14 18.72
CA PHE A 4 8.44 49.52 18.45
C PHE A 4 7.46 50.54 17.83
N LEU A 5 7.58 51.81 18.21
CA LEU A 5 6.89 52.94 17.59
C LEU A 5 7.22 53.06 16.07
N LYS A 6 8.45 52.68 15.68
CA LYS A 6 8.89 52.67 14.27
C LYS A 6 8.28 51.56 13.41
N PHE A 7 7.78 50.47 14.00
CA PHE A 7 7.26 49.33 13.23
C PHE A 7 5.79 49.50 12.86
N VAL A 8 5.00 50.17 13.72
CA VAL A 8 3.58 50.45 13.45
C VAL A 8 3.38 51.62 12.47
N LEU A 9 4.31 52.58 12.43
CA LEU A 9 4.25 53.75 11.54
C LEU A 9 4.67 53.48 10.08
N PHE A 10 5.24 52.31 9.76
CA PHE A 10 5.70 52.00 8.39
C PHE A 10 4.60 51.44 7.48
N LEU A 11 3.48 50.97 8.05
CA LEU A 11 2.39 50.34 7.28
C LEU A 11 1.22 51.28 6.91
N SER A 12 1.26 52.56 7.31
CA SER A 12 0.26 53.57 6.92
C SER A 12 0.69 54.48 5.75
N MET A 13 1.90 54.29 5.19
CA MET A 13 2.49 55.17 4.16
C MET A 13 2.44 54.62 2.72
N ILE A 14 1.44 53.78 2.38
CA ILE A 14 1.11 53.49 0.98
C ILE A 14 -0.40 53.58 0.77
N SER A 15 -0.94 54.78 0.90
CA SER A 15 -2.10 55.26 0.12
C SER A 15 -2.36 56.72 0.47
N VAL A 16 -2.73 57.50 -0.55
CA VAL A 16 -3.05 58.95 -0.53
C VAL A 16 -1.89 59.86 -0.99
N SER A 17 -1.41 59.59 -2.20
CA SER A 17 -1.23 60.66 -3.17
C SER A 17 -2.62 61.05 -3.72
N GLN A 18 -2.93 62.34 -3.76
CA GLN A 18 -4.21 62.98 -4.11
C GLN A 18 -5.13 63.33 -2.94
N ASN A 19 -4.66 64.26 -2.09
CA ASN A 19 -5.43 65.37 -1.50
C ASN A 19 -4.44 66.31 -0.78
N PHE A 20 -3.48 66.83 -1.53
CA PHE A 20 -2.76 68.02 -1.07
C PHE A 20 -3.79 69.18 -1.10
N VAL A 21 -3.87 69.91 0.02
CA VAL A 21 -4.85 70.98 0.33
C VAL A 21 -6.20 70.50 0.88
N LYS A 22 -6.20 69.91 2.09
CA LYS A 22 -7.16 70.19 3.20
C LYS A 22 -6.94 69.20 4.34
N ALA A 23 -6.03 69.52 5.26
CA ALA A 23 -6.03 68.97 6.62
C ALA A 23 -5.12 69.81 7.54
N GLN A 24 -5.42 71.10 7.67
CA GLN A 24 -5.11 71.80 8.92
C GLN A 24 -6.46 71.98 9.60
N SER A 25 -6.70 71.33 10.74
CA SER A 25 -7.90 71.62 11.51
C SER A 25 -7.85 73.10 11.89
N THR A 26 -8.78 73.90 11.36
CA THR A 26 -8.98 75.30 11.74
C THR A 26 -9.75 75.43 13.06
N ASP A 27 -9.95 74.31 13.76
CA ASP A 27 -10.69 74.25 15.02
C ASP A 27 -9.86 74.87 16.15
N THR A 28 -10.07 76.17 16.37
CA THR A 28 -9.47 76.94 17.45
C THR A 28 -10.33 76.84 18.71
N SER A 29 -10.62 75.61 19.14
CA SER A 29 -11.45 75.35 20.32
C SER A 29 -10.74 74.54 21.41
N TYR A 30 -11.27 74.66 22.62
CA TYR A 30 -10.89 73.93 23.83
C TYR A 30 -12.09 73.12 24.28
N THR A 31 -11.85 71.87 24.64
CA THR A 31 -12.78 71.08 25.45
C THR A 31 -12.57 71.46 26.91
N ILE A 32 -13.64 71.84 27.60
CA ILE A 32 -13.62 72.14 29.04
C ILE A 32 -14.37 71.03 29.76
N LYS A 33 -13.80 70.49 30.83
CA LYS A 33 -14.45 69.61 31.81
C LYS A 33 -14.28 70.23 33.19
N ALA A 34 -15.35 70.44 33.93
CA ALA A 34 -15.24 70.79 35.34
C ALA A 34 -15.53 69.56 36.21
N VAL A 35 -14.80 69.45 37.31
CA VAL A 35 -14.93 68.39 38.31
C VAL A 35 -15.05 69.07 39.68
N LEU A 36 -16.02 68.64 40.47
CA LEU A 36 -16.20 69.15 41.83
C LEU A 36 -15.11 68.56 42.74
N ASP A 37 -14.38 69.40 43.48
CA ASP A 37 -13.52 68.95 44.58
C ASP A 37 -14.29 69.13 45.89
N ALA A 38 -15.01 68.07 46.25
CA ALA A 38 -15.88 68.02 47.42
C ALA A 38 -15.11 68.18 48.75
N GLY A 39 -13.82 67.80 48.81
CA GLY A 39 -13.02 67.89 50.03
C GLY A 39 -12.59 69.30 50.39
N ASN A 40 -12.47 70.18 49.39
CA ASN A 40 -12.01 71.57 49.56
C ASN A 40 -13.10 72.62 49.31
N SER A 41 -14.34 72.21 49.05
CA SER A 41 -15.42 73.12 48.61
C SER A 41 -14.95 74.02 47.47
N THR A 42 -14.37 73.43 46.42
CA THR A 42 -13.90 74.18 45.24
C THR A 42 -14.26 73.44 43.96
N VAL A 43 -14.22 74.13 42.82
CA VAL A 43 -14.37 73.49 41.49
C VAL A 43 -13.00 73.40 40.84
N LYS A 44 -12.60 72.19 40.46
CA LYS A 44 -11.44 71.94 39.60
C LYS A 44 -11.89 72.03 38.15
N ILE A 45 -11.46 73.07 37.46
CA ILE A 45 -11.78 73.28 36.05
C ILE A 45 -10.58 72.77 35.26
N ARG A 46 -10.76 71.69 34.49
CA ARG A 46 -9.76 71.07 33.63
C ARG A 46 -10.12 71.37 32.18
N PHE A 47 -9.17 71.82 31.37
CA PHE A 47 -9.45 72.11 29.97
C PHE A 47 -8.32 71.67 29.05
N ALA A 48 -8.69 71.14 27.89
CA ALA A 48 -7.78 70.60 26.91
C ALA A 48 -8.03 71.29 25.57
N PRO A 49 -7.02 71.94 24.96
CA PRO A 49 -7.13 72.42 23.59
C PRO A 49 -7.32 71.22 22.65
N ASN A 50 -8.10 71.36 21.58
CA ASN A 50 -8.36 70.24 20.66
C ASN A 50 -7.16 69.88 19.76
N ASN A 51 -6.14 70.74 19.69
CA ASN A 51 -4.91 70.47 18.95
C ASN A 51 -3.73 71.30 19.51
N TYR A 52 -2.51 70.92 19.11
CA TYR A 52 -1.28 71.57 19.58
C TYR A 52 -1.19 73.05 19.17
N LYS A 53 -1.72 73.46 18.01
CA LYS A 53 -1.66 74.88 17.59
C LYS A 53 -2.49 75.77 18.52
N THR A 54 -3.67 75.31 18.91
CA THR A 54 -4.55 76.00 19.85
C THR A 54 -3.91 76.08 21.25
N MET A 55 -3.16 75.06 21.67
CA MET A 55 -2.37 75.08 22.90
C MET A 55 -1.29 76.17 22.87
N GLU A 56 -0.50 76.22 21.79
CA GLU A 56 0.58 77.20 21.64
C GLU A 56 0.04 78.64 21.59
N LEU A 57 -1.10 78.87 20.92
CA LEU A 57 -1.80 80.17 20.98
C LEU A 57 -2.21 80.53 22.40
N GLY A 58 -2.67 79.56 23.20
CA GLY A 58 -3.03 79.76 24.61
C GLY A 58 -1.83 80.14 25.46
N TYR A 59 -0.67 79.53 25.22
CA TYR A 59 0.57 79.86 25.91
C TYR A 59 1.13 81.24 25.52
N GLN A 60 1.02 81.62 24.24
CA GLN A 60 1.43 82.94 23.75
C GLN A 60 0.56 84.06 24.31
N HIS A 61 -0.76 83.90 24.23
CA HIS A 61 -1.71 84.98 24.50
C HIS A 61 -2.34 84.94 25.89
N GLY A 62 -2.23 83.82 26.62
CA GLY A 62 -2.95 83.61 27.87
C GLY A 62 -4.42 83.28 27.65
N LEU A 63 -5.04 82.66 28.64
CA LEU A 63 -6.44 82.28 28.62
C LEU A 63 -7.21 83.03 29.70
N ALA A 64 -8.28 83.72 29.32
CA ALA A 64 -9.22 84.32 30.24
C ALA A 64 -10.36 83.33 30.53
N LEU A 65 -10.52 82.97 31.80
CA LEU A 65 -11.62 82.13 32.27
C LEU A 65 -12.76 83.02 32.77
N TYR A 66 -13.93 82.81 32.19
CA TYR A 66 -15.17 83.47 32.56
C TYR A 66 -16.10 82.48 33.26
N ARG A 67 -16.82 82.98 34.26
CA ARG A 67 -17.87 82.26 34.94
C ARG A 67 -19.14 83.08 34.91
N ARG A 68 -20.23 82.41 34.53
CA ARG A 68 -21.59 82.94 34.51
C ARG A 68 -22.51 82.04 35.33
N LYS A 69 -23.32 82.62 36.21
CA LYS A 69 -24.37 81.88 36.91
C LYS A 69 -25.58 81.73 35.97
N ILE A 70 -26.09 80.51 35.82
CA ILE A 70 -27.23 80.19 34.93
C ILE A 70 -28.43 79.62 35.69
N ALA A 71 -28.24 79.21 36.95
CA ALA A 71 -29.33 78.89 37.88
C ALA A 71 -28.95 79.33 39.29
N GLN A 72 -29.94 79.76 40.07
CA GLN A 72 -29.77 80.13 41.46
C GLN A 72 -30.78 79.37 42.33
N ASN A 73 -30.30 78.68 43.37
CA ASN A 73 -31.11 77.85 44.27
C ASN A 73 -32.02 76.85 43.52
N GLY A 74 -31.51 76.24 42.45
CA GLY A 74 -32.25 75.28 41.63
C GLY A 74 -33.21 75.89 40.59
N VAL A 75 -33.39 77.21 40.55
CA VAL A 75 -34.22 77.91 39.57
C VAL A 75 -33.34 78.46 38.45
N GLU A 76 -33.67 78.15 37.19
CA GLU A 76 -32.93 78.66 36.04
C GLU A 76 -33.13 80.17 35.87
N LEU A 77 -32.03 80.89 35.63
CA LEU A 77 -32.04 82.32 35.36
C LEU A 77 -32.39 82.56 33.88
N SER A 78 -33.09 83.66 33.58
CA SER A 78 -33.26 84.08 32.19
C SER A 78 -31.91 84.43 31.56
N PHE A 79 -31.83 84.42 30.22
CA PHE A 79 -30.60 84.75 29.51
C PHE A 79 -30.02 86.12 29.94
N GLU A 80 -30.86 87.16 30.01
CA GLU A 80 -30.49 88.50 30.47
C GLU A 80 -29.99 88.51 31.93
N GLN A 81 -30.68 87.81 32.84
CA GLN A 81 -30.27 87.68 34.24
C GLN A 81 -28.92 86.95 34.36
N SER A 82 -28.70 85.92 33.54
CA SER A 82 -27.44 85.18 33.52
C SER A 82 -26.30 86.05 33.01
N LEU A 83 -26.51 86.86 31.97
CA LEU A 83 -25.50 87.75 31.39
C LEU A 83 -24.94 88.76 32.41
N LEU A 84 -25.79 89.26 33.30
CA LEU A 84 -25.39 90.19 34.37
C LEU A 84 -24.42 89.57 35.39
N THR A 85 -24.31 88.24 35.42
CA THR A 85 -23.42 87.50 36.33
C THR A 85 -22.11 87.04 35.68
N ASP A 86 -21.91 87.34 34.38
CA ASP A 86 -20.72 86.94 33.64
C ASP A 86 -19.50 87.73 34.12
N SER A 87 -18.47 87.02 34.58
CA SER A 87 -17.29 87.63 35.20
C SER A 87 -16.01 86.91 34.77
N LYS A 88 -14.96 87.66 34.41
CA LYS A 88 -13.61 87.10 34.26
C LYS A 88 -13.09 86.77 35.66
N ILE A 89 -12.86 85.49 35.93
CA ILE A 89 -12.43 85.00 37.25
C ILE A 89 -10.94 84.66 37.31
N ALA A 90 -10.28 84.44 36.16
CA ALA A 90 -8.86 84.19 36.10
C ALA A 90 -8.25 84.57 34.75
N GLU A 91 -6.97 84.92 34.77
CA GLU A 91 -6.06 84.79 33.63
C GLU A 91 -5.16 83.58 33.89
N ILE A 92 -5.12 82.64 32.95
CA ILE A 92 -4.42 81.38 33.08
C ILE A 92 -3.25 81.36 32.11
N ARG A 93 -2.08 81.11 32.67
CA ARG A 93 -0.82 80.88 31.96
C ARG A 93 -0.10 79.68 32.58
N PRO A 94 0.72 78.96 31.80
CA PRO A 94 1.63 77.98 32.39
C PRO A 94 2.57 78.65 33.39
N PHE A 95 2.96 77.92 34.43
CA PHE A 95 3.89 78.41 35.44
C PHE A 95 5.25 78.68 34.83
N SER A 96 5.77 79.89 35.03
CA SER A 96 7.18 80.21 34.75
C SER A 96 8.13 79.28 35.49
N SER A 97 9.38 79.14 35.01
CA SER A 97 10.39 78.32 35.70
C SER A 97 10.59 78.73 37.18
N SER A 98 10.43 80.02 37.51
CA SER A 98 10.44 80.50 38.91
C SER A 98 9.23 80.01 39.71
N GLN A 99 8.02 80.09 39.14
CA GLN A 99 6.81 79.56 39.77
C GLN A 99 6.88 78.05 39.97
N LEU A 100 7.42 77.29 39.00
CA LEU A 100 7.65 75.85 39.15
C LEU A 100 8.58 75.56 40.34
N ASN A 101 9.69 76.29 40.49
CA ASN A 101 10.63 76.12 41.60
C ASN A 101 10.06 76.49 42.98
N ASN A 102 9.02 77.32 43.03
CA ASN A 102 8.40 77.80 44.28
C ASN A 102 7.03 77.16 44.57
N SER A 103 6.62 76.19 43.75
CA SER A 103 5.32 75.51 43.86
C SER A 103 5.39 74.21 44.67
N ASN A 104 4.24 73.63 44.98
CA ASN A 104 4.11 72.33 45.63
C ASN A 104 4.60 71.14 44.76
N ILE A 105 5.05 71.39 43.53
CA ILE A 105 5.67 70.37 42.67
C ILE A 105 7.19 70.48 42.59
N ALA A 106 7.81 71.49 43.22
CA ALA A 106 9.24 71.78 43.09
C ALA A 106 10.16 70.61 43.47
N SER A 107 9.79 69.81 44.47
CA SER A 107 10.55 68.64 44.93
C SER A 107 10.24 67.35 44.15
N LEU A 108 9.27 67.37 43.24
CA LEU A 108 8.83 66.17 42.52
C LEU A 108 9.61 66.01 41.21
N PRO A 109 10.01 64.78 40.83
CA PRO A 109 10.73 64.53 39.57
C PRO A 109 9.99 65.07 38.33
N ILE A 110 8.66 65.07 38.37
CA ILE A 110 7.79 65.55 37.29
C ILE A 110 7.97 67.05 36.97
N LYS A 111 8.49 67.86 37.91
CA LYS A 111 8.76 69.28 37.69
C LYS A 111 9.70 69.50 36.51
N ASN A 112 10.79 68.73 36.43
CA ASN A 112 11.77 68.88 35.36
C ASN A 112 11.18 68.51 33.99
N THR A 113 10.27 67.53 33.97
CA THR A 113 9.51 67.17 32.78
C THR A 113 8.58 68.31 32.35
N ILE A 114 7.82 68.90 33.28
CA ILE A 114 6.93 70.04 33.01
C ILE A 114 7.72 71.26 32.52
N ASP A 115 8.81 71.62 33.21
CA ASP A 115 9.71 72.73 32.84
C ASP A 115 10.29 72.52 31.42
N SER A 116 10.70 71.29 31.10
CA SER A 116 11.21 70.93 29.78
C SER A 116 10.15 71.00 28.68
N LEU A 117 8.93 70.58 28.98
CA LEU A 117 7.80 70.65 28.05
C LEU A 117 7.34 72.07 27.78
N LEU A 118 7.50 72.98 28.75
CA LEU A 118 7.10 74.38 28.62
C LEU A 118 8.20 75.27 28.00
N TYR A 119 9.46 75.12 28.42
CA TYR A 119 10.49 76.14 28.16
C TYR A 119 11.75 75.64 27.44
N TYR A 120 11.99 74.33 27.40
CA TYR A 120 13.24 73.82 26.83
C TYR A 120 13.20 73.80 25.29
N GLN A 121 13.81 74.82 24.69
CA GLN A 121 13.88 75.04 23.24
C GLN A 121 14.61 73.91 22.49
N LYS A 122 15.61 73.26 23.09
CA LYS A 122 16.40 72.20 22.45
C LYS A 122 15.65 70.90 22.17
N LEU A 123 14.47 70.72 22.79
CA LEU A 123 13.55 69.63 22.45
C LEU A 123 12.67 69.99 21.24
N ILE A 124 12.63 71.25 20.80
CA ILE A 124 11.85 71.69 19.63
C ILE A 124 12.72 71.30 18.45
N TYR A 125 12.17 70.54 17.51
CA TYR A 125 12.90 70.25 16.30
C TYR A 125 13.22 71.57 15.58
N GLU A 126 14.46 72.04 15.70
CA GLU A 126 14.90 73.27 15.04
C GLU A 126 14.94 73.01 13.54
N LEU A 127 14.25 73.86 12.78
CA LEU A 127 14.30 73.80 11.33
C LEU A 127 15.72 74.20 10.90
N PRO A 128 16.35 73.43 9.98
CA PRO A 128 17.62 73.85 9.40
C PRO A 128 17.43 75.14 8.59
N ASP A 129 18.50 75.90 8.36
CA ASP A 129 18.49 77.18 7.61
C ASP A 129 17.76 77.09 6.26
N THR A 130 17.78 75.89 5.65
CA THR A 130 17.01 75.56 4.44
C THR A 130 16.08 74.36 4.71
N PRO A 131 14.84 74.58 5.18
CA PRO A 131 13.93 73.49 5.58
C PRO A 131 13.38 72.72 4.37
N LYS A 132 13.31 71.39 4.51
CA LYS A 132 12.66 70.47 3.56
C LYS A 132 11.30 70.02 4.08
N PHE A 133 10.49 69.42 3.20
CA PHE A 133 9.19 68.86 3.61
C PHE A 133 9.28 67.88 4.79
N GLY A 134 10.30 67.00 4.79
CA GLY A 134 10.53 66.08 5.91
C GLY A 134 10.84 66.77 7.24
N ASP A 135 11.37 67.99 7.22
CA ASP A 135 11.67 68.78 8.42
C ASP A 135 10.37 69.37 9.01
N ALA A 136 9.43 69.75 8.14
CA ALA A 136 8.09 70.16 8.55
C ALA A 136 7.28 69.00 9.17
N VAL A 137 7.42 67.77 8.64
CA VAL A 137 6.81 66.56 9.21
C VAL A 137 7.37 66.28 10.61
N LYS A 138 8.69 66.30 10.79
CA LYS A 138 9.32 66.08 12.10
C LYS A 138 8.95 67.14 13.13
N LEU A 139 8.88 68.40 12.72
CA LEU A 139 8.41 69.48 13.59
C LEU A 139 6.97 69.23 14.02
N HIS A 140 6.11 68.83 13.09
CA HIS A 140 4.71 68.50 13.37
C HIS A 140 4.57 67.33 14.36
N GLU A 141 5.27 66.21 14.10
CA GLU A 141 5.28 65.04 14.98
C GLU A 141 5.77 65.41 16.39
N SER A 142 6.88 66.15 16.49
CA SER A 142 7.44 66.60 17.78
C SER A 142 6.46 67.48 18.56
N MET A 143 5.77 68.41 17.89
CA MET A 143 4.76 69.26 18.55
C MET A 143 3.53 68.45 18.99
N TYR A 144 3.10 67.49 18.18
CA TYR A 144 1.97 66.63 18.49
C TYR A 144 2.26 65.70 19.68
N GLU A 145 3.43 65.06 19.72
CA GLU A 145 3.86 64.20 20.83
C GLU A 145 3.91 64.97 22.16
N ARG A 146 4.47 66.18 22.17
CA ARG A 146 4.51 67.05 23.35
C ARG A 146 3.12 67.45 23.82
N TYR A 147 2.26 67.81 22.88
CA TYR A 147 0.87 68.14 23.16
C TYR A 147 0.18 66.99 23.90
N LEU A 148 0.29 65.76 23.38
CA LEU A 148 -0.27 64.58 24.03
C LEU A 148 0.34 64.33 25.41
N LEU A 149 1.66 64.47 25.55
CA LEU A 149 2.34 64.26 26.83
C LEU A 149 1.93 65.30 27.88
N ARG A 150 1.74 66.58 27.50
CA ARG A 150 1.23 67.63 28.39
C ARG A 150 -0.18 67.28 28.87
N LEU A 151 -1.07 66.82 27.97
CA LEU A 151 -2.41 66.40 28.36
C LEU A 151 -2.39 65.21 29.31
N LEU A 152 -1.57 64.20 29.02
CA LEU A 152 -1.42 63.02 29.88
C LEU A 152 -0.89 63.40 31.27
N ILE A 153 0.14 64.24 31.36
CA ILE A 153 0.69 64.70 32.64
C ILE A 153 -0.35 65.50 33.44
N ALA A 154 -1.11 66.37 32.77
CA ALA A 154 -2.12 67.19 33.41
C ALA A 154 -3.23 66.36 34.08
N ASP A 155 -3.54 65.19 33.55
CA ASP A 155 -4.58 64.30 34.10
C ASP A 155 -4.07 63.42 35.27
N GLN A 156 -2.75 63.33 35.49
CA GLN A 156 -2.20 62.51 36.59
C GLN A 156 -2.48 63.09 37.98
N ASP A 157 -2.44 64.42 38.10
CA ASP A 157 -2.74 65.17 39.32
C ASP A 157 -3.12 66.60 38.91
N PHE A 158 -4.18 67.15 39.49
CA PHE A 158 -4.67 68.49 39.15
C PHE A 158 -3.60 69.59 39.29
N LYS A 159 -2.68 69.46 40.24
CA LYS A 159 -1.60 70.46 40.41
C LYS A 159 -0.68 70.53 39.18
N TYR A 160 -0.54 69.43 38.43
CA TYR A 160 0.19 69.41 37.18
C TYR A 160 -0.59 70.10 36.06
N ALA A 161 -1.92 69.91 36.00
CA ALA A 161 -2.77 70.67 35.09
C ALA A 161 -2.65 72.18 35.32
N VAL A 162 -2.68 72.62 36.59
CA VAL A 162 -2.49 74.04 36.93
C VAL A 162 -1.10 74.53 36.50
N ALA A 163 -0.04 73.78 36.80
CA ALA A 163 1.33 74.14 36.40
C ALA A 163 1.49 74.26 34.88
N LEU A 164 0.82 73.40 34.11
CA LEU A 164 0.80 73.43 32.64
C LEU A 164 -0.12 74.51 32.06
N GLY A 165 -0.84 75.27 32.88
CA GLY A 165 -1.82 76.26 32.42
C GLY A 165 -3.08 75.64 31.80
N LEU A 166 -3.39 74.40 32.18
CA LEU A 166 -4.50 73.59 31.66
C LEU A 166 -5.55 73.26 32.74
N GLY A 167 -5.47 73.94 33.88
CA GLY A 167 -6.44 73.82 34.96
C GLY A 167 -6.50 75.07 35.85
N TYR A 168 -7.65 75.26 36.51
CA TYR A 168 -7.87 76.34 37.47
C TYR A 168 -8.79 75.88 38.61
N ARG A 169 -8.49 76.32 39.83
CA ARG A 169 -9.31 76.03 41.02
C ARG A 169 -10.18 77.24 41.36
N ASP A 170 -11.49 77.12 41.18
CA ASP A 170 -12.44 78.16 41.59
C ASP A 170 -12.81 77.99 43.07
N THR A 171 -12.47 78.98 43.89
CA THR A 171 -12.60 78.97 45.36
C THR A 171 -13.91 79.58 45.88
N ILE A 172 -14.85 79.96 44.99
CA ILE A 172 -16.02 80.74 45.43
C ILE A 172 -17.10 79.93 46.18
N LEU A 173 -16.94 78.62 46.35
CA LEU A 173 -17.97 77.77 46.96
C LEU A 173 -17.87 77.73 48.50
N ASN A 174 -18.02 78.86 49.18
CA ASN A 174 -18.51 78.83 50.56
C ASN A 174 -20.04 78.63 50.51
N CYS A 175 -20.49 77.39 50.36
CA CYS A 175 -21.89 77.10 50.09
C CYS A 175 -22.62 76.62 51.35
N ASN A 176 -23.56 77.42 51.85
CA ASN A 176 -24.57 76.99 52.84
C ASN A 176 -25.85 76.43 52.18
N PHE A 177 -26.05 76.55 50.86
CA PHE A 177 -27.21 76.00 50.13
C PHE A 177 -26.89 75.60 48.67
N CYS A 178 -27.03 74.31 48.35
CA CYS A 178 -26.67 73.66 47.08
C CYS A 178 -27.81 73.73 46.03
N GLY A 179 -27.50 74.10 44.78
CA GLY A 179 -28.49 74.21 43.69
C GLY A 179 -28.15 75.19 42.55
N ASP A 180 -27.06 75.96 42.69
CA ASP A 180 -26.60 76.88 41.64
C ASP A 180 -25.96 76.12 40.45
N LYS A 181 -26.21 76.60 39.23
CA LYS A 181 -25.54 76.13 38.00
C LYS A 181 -24.65 77.24 37.45
N TYR A 182 -23.46 76.86 36.99
CA TYR A 182 -22.51 77.81 36.41
C TYR A 182 -22.06 77.36 35.01
N LEU A 183 -22.03 78.31 34.09
CA LEU A 183 -21.40 78.18 32.79
C LEU A 183 -19.98 78.74 32.89
N TYR A 184 -18.99 77.90 32.58
CA TYR A 184 -17.61 78.32 32.41
C TYR A 184 -17.31 78.48 30.92
N SER A 185 -16.60 79.54 30.56
CA SER A 185 -16.14 79.75 29.19
C SER A 185 -14.69 80.23 29.14
N LEU A 186 -13.95 79.76 28.15
CA LEU A 186 -12.56 80.17 27.90
C LEU A 186 -12.50 81.07 26.68
N LYS A 187 -11.72 82.14 26.79
CA LYS A 187 -11.39 83.08 25.72
C LYS A 187 -9.88 83.31 25.73
N PHE A 188 -9.30 83.69 24.59
CA PHE A 188 -7.94 84.23 24.61
C PHE A 188 -7.94 85.58 25.33
N ASP A 189 -6.96 85.81 26.20
CA ASP A 189 -6.93 87.04 26.99
C ASP A 189 -6.54 88.27 26.17
N SER A 190 -5.63 88.09 25.20
CA SER A 190 -5.23 89.15 24.27
C SER A 190 -4.99 88.60 22.86
N LEU A 191 -5.88 88.87 21.91
CA LEU A 191 -5.66 88.59 20.47
C LEU A 191 -5.38 89.89 19.71
N PRO A 192 -4.23 90.04 19.01
CA PRO A 192 -3.93 91.25 18.25
C PRO A 192 -4.87 91.54 17.07
N LEU A 193 -5.54 90.52 16.53
CA LEU A 193 -6.23 90.58 15.23
C LEU A 193 -7.76 90.68 15.28
N LEU A 194 -8.38 90.68 16.46
CA LEU A 194 -9.85 90.77 16.61
C LEU A 194 -10.19 91.69 17.78
N LYS A 195 -10.22 93.01 17.52
CA LYS A 195 -10.64 94.00 18.54
C LYS A 195 -12.14 93.97 18.87
N ASP A 196 -12.96 93.18 18.17
CA ASP A 196 -14.42 93.17 18.37
C ASP A 196 -15.11 91.80 18.34
N THR A 197 -14.38 90.67 18.40
CA THR A 197 -15.01 89.36 18.58
C THR A 197 -14.30 88.55 19.65
N SER A 198 -14.98 88.37 20.78
CA SER A 198 -14.59 87.42 21.82
C SER A 198 -14.78 86.00 21.27
N LEU A 199 -13.77 85.47 20.58
CA LEU A 199 -13.79 84.08 20.12
C LEU A 199 -13.86 83.18 21.36
N ILE A 200 -15.05 82.63 21.61
CA ILE A 200 -15.27 81.65 22.67
C ILE A 200 -14.59 80.37 22.21
N LEU A 201 -13.54 79.97 22.92
CA LEU A 201 -12.75 78.80 22.59
C LEU A 201 -13.43 77.52 23.08
N GLY A 202 -14.14 77.60 24.20
CA GLY A 202 -14.86 76.46 24.75
C GLY A 202 -15.89 76.93 25.77
N THR A 203 -16.95 76.16 25.90
CA THR A 203 -18.00 76.34 26.91
C THR A 203 -18.25 75.03 27.63
N TYR A 204 -18.52 75.11 28.93
CA TYR A 204 -18.94 73.96 29.70
C TYR A 204 -19.89 74.39 30.81
N ILE A 205 -21.04 73.74 30.87
CA ILE A 205 -22.02 73.96 31.93
C ILE A 205 -21.74 72.95 33.04
N GLN A 206 -21.32 73.44 34.19
CA GLN A 206 -21.26 72.63 35.41
C GLN A 206 -22.51 72.88 36.24
N THR A 207 -23.24 71.82 36.54
CA THR A 207 -24.22 71.82 37.61
C THR A 207 -23.50 71.49 38.91
N ILE A 208 -23.60 72.36 39.92
CA ILE A 208 -23.00 72.11 41.23
C ILE A 208 -24.06 71.49 42.12
N THR A 209 -24.15 70.18 42.04
CA THR A 209 -24.86 69.34 43.01
C THR A 209 -23.84 68.74 43.95
N PHE A 210 -23.91 69.09 45.23
CA PHE A 210 -23.26 68.31 46.30
C PHE A 210 -24.08 67.05 46.54
N ASP A 211 -24.23 66.25 45.50
CA ASP A 211 -24.74 64.91 45.64
C ASP A 211 -23.51 64.00 45.65
N SER A 212 -23.42 63.12 46.64
CA SER A 212 -22.32 62.18 46.81
C SER A 212 -22.40 61.06 45.78
N SER A 213 -22.87 61.34 44.56
CA SER A 213 -22.94 60.38 43.47
C SER A 213 -21.52 59.94 43.17
N SER A 214 -21.20 58.79 43.75
CA SER A 214 -19.91 58.15 43.69
C SER A 214 -19.54 57.96 42.23
N VAL A 215 -18.36 58.42 41.84
CA VAL A 215 -17.77 58.02 40.57
C VAL A 215 -17.73 56.50 40.56
N ALA A 216 -18.29 55.89 39.51
CA ALA A 216 -18.46 54.44 39.42
C ALA A 216 -17.14 53.72 39.68
N ALA A 217 -17.14 52.73 40.59
CA ALA A 217 -15.95 51.94 40.87
C ALA A 217 -15.57 51.09 39.63
N PRO A 218 -14.27 50.87 39.36
CA PRO A 218 -13.87 49.90 38.34
C PRO A 218 -14.50 48.54 38.62
N ASP A 219 -15.08 47.91 37.60
CA ASP A 219 -15.82 46.67 37.73
C ASP A 219 -15.18 45.51 36.93
N SER A 220 -15.86 44.36 36.92
CA SER A 220 -15.40 43.15 36.23
C SER A 220 -14.01 42.67 36.68
N VAL A 221 -13.67 42.96 37.94
CA VAL A 221 -12.34 42.69 38.50
C VAL A 221 -12.17 41.20 38.78
N HIS A 222 -11.10 40.63 38.25
CA HIS A 222 -10.74 39.23 38.50
C HIS A 222 -9.23 39.04 38.52
N GLY A 223 -8.80 37.91 39.07
CA GLY A 223 -7.40 37.63 39.33
C GLY A 223 -7.01 36.23 38.89
N GLU A 224 -5.86 36.12 38.25
CA GLU A 224 -5.25 34.85 37.86
C GLU A 224 -3.95 34.66 38.64
N ALA A 225 -3.80 33.48 39.23
CA ALA A 225 -2.58 33.09 39.93
C ALA A 225 -1.58 32.44 38.97
N GLY A 226 -0.30 32.71 39.19
CA GLY A 226 0.80 31.92 38.66
C GLY A 226 1.86 31.72 39.73
N ASN A 227 2.99 31.11 39.36
CA ASN A 227 4.09 30.89 40.28
C ASN A 227 4.70 32.20 40.75
N LYS A 228 4.45 32.53 42.01
CA LYS A 228 4.82 33.80 42.67
C LYS A 228 4.34 35.03 41.90
N ILE A 229 3.22 34.92 41.19
CA ILE A 229 2.66 35.98 40.35
C ILE A 229 1.15 36.07 40.57
N ALA A 230 0.64 37.30 40.64
CA ALA A 230 -0.79 37.60 40.52
C ALA A 230 -1.03 38.52 39.32
N ARG A 231 -1.93 38.14 38.43
CA ARG A 231 -2.40 39.00 37.32
C ARG A 231 -3.80 39.45 37.63
N ILE A 232 -4.00 40.76 37.68
CA ILE A 232 -5.28 41.39 38.02
C ILE A 232 -5.82 42.06 36.78
N TYR A 233 -7.09 41.80 36.46
CA TYR A 233 -7.77 42.30 35.28
C TYR A 233 -9.02 43.08 35.68
N TRP A 234 -9.37 44.10 34.91
CA TRP A 234 -10.60 44.89 35.10
C TRP A 234 -11.08 45.49 33.77
N ASP A 235 -12.35 45.86 33.69
CA ASP A 235 -12.91 46.53 32.50
C ASP A 235 -12.59 48.04 32.54
N ALA A 236 -11.53 48.42 31.83
CA ALA A 236 -11.15 49.82 31.70
C ALA A 236 -11.91 50.53 30.57
N LYS A 237 -12.47 49.80 29.60
CA LYS A 237 -13.10 50.35 28.41
C LYS A 237 -14.44 51.00 28.74
N SER A 238 -15.28 50.35 29.55
CA SER A 238 -16.56 50.93 30.01
C SER A 238 -16.39 52.20 30.85
N HIS A 239 -15.17 52.48 31.31
CA HIS A 239 -14.82 53.61 32.16
C HIS A 239 -13.95 54.68 31.47
N GLU A 240 -13.72 54.59 30.16
CA GLU A 240 -12.79 55.49 29.44
C GLU A 240 -13.20 56.97 29.45
N ASP A 241 -14.50 57.26 29.55
CA ASP A 241 -15.00 58.64 29.67
C ASP A 241 -14.79 59.25 31.07
N THR A 242 -14.52 58.39 32.06
CA THR A 242 -14.47 58.73 33.48
C THR A 242 -13.03 58.72 34.02
N TYR A 243 -12.25 57.69 33.71
CA TYR A 243 -10.92 57.47 34.26
C TYR A 243 -9.83 57.49 33.19
N THR A 244 -8.78 58.28 33.43
CA THR A 244 -7.57 58.33 32.60
C THR A 244 -6.52 57.33 33.09
N PHE A 245 -6.44 57.11 34.41
CA PHE A 245 -5.45 56.20 35.01
C PHE A 245 -6.06 55.27 36.05
N TYR A 246 -5.28 54.28 36.49
CA TYR A 246 -5.65 53.36 37.56
C TYR A 246 -4.50 53.15 38.55
N ASN A 247 -4.83 53.02 39.83
CA ASN A 247 -3.91 52.58 40.87
C ASN A 247 -4.34 51.23 41.41
N ILE A 248 -3.36 50.36 41.63
CA ILE A 248 -3.57 48.99 42.10
C ILE A 248 -3.07 48.92 43.54
N TYR A 249 -3.94 48.49 44.42
CA TYR A 249 -3.67 48.32 45.83
C TYR A 249 -3.72 46.83 46.19
N ARG A 250 -2.84 46.41 47.09
CA ARG A 250 -2.78 45.05 47.62
C ARG A 250 -2.65 45.07 49.13
N LYS A 251 -3.32 44.15 49.82
CA LYS A 251 -3.06 43.83 51.22
C LYS A 251 -2.85 42.32 51.40
N GLU A 252 -2.12 41.97 52.44
CA GLU A 252 -2.11 40.60 52.98
C GLU A 252 -3.30 40.40 53.92
N VAL A 253 -3.58 39.16 54.31
CA VAL A 253 -4.69 38.84 55.23
C VAL A 253 -4.53 39.60 56.55
N GLY A 254 -5.51 40.44 56.88
CA GLY A 254 -5.47 41.30 58.08
C GLY A 254 -4.54 42.51 57.99
N GLY A 255 -3.88 42.72 56.85
CA GLY A 255 -2.99 43.86 56.59
C GLY A 255 -3.70 45.11 56.07
N VAL A 256 -2.92 46.15 55.80
CA VAL A 256 -3.37 47.42 55.21
C VAL A 256 -3.07 47.43 53.71
N TYR A 257 -3.87 48.16 52.94
CA TYR A 257 -3.66 48.31 51.49
C TYR A 257 -2.39 49.12 51.19
N GLU A 258 -1.50 48.53 50.40
CA GLU A 258 -0.31 49.15 49.85
C GLU A 258 -0.43 49.30 48.34
N LYS A 259 0.01 50.45 47.81
CA LYS A 259 0.03 50.71 46.38
C LYS A 259 1.12 49.87 45.68
N ARG A 260 0.78 49.21 44.58
CA ARG A 260 1.67 48.28 43.86
C ARG A 260 2.33 48.86 42.61
N ASN A 261 1.77 49.93 42.07
CA ASN A 261 2.32 50.63 40.91
C ASN A 261 2.94 51.97 41.34
N ALA A 262 4.20 52.23 40.96
CA ALA A 262 4.85 53.51 41.25
C ALA A 262 4.23 54.66 40.45
N ASN A 263 3.89 54.42 39.18
CA ASN A 263 3.17 55.34 38.30
C ASN A 263 1.76 54.81 38.03
N PRO A 264 0.73 55.69 37.95
CA PRO A 264 -0.62 55.28 37.57
C PRO A 264 -0.64 54.51 36.24
N TYR A 265 -1.38 53.41 36.20
CA TYR A 265 -1.54 52.57 35.03
C TYR A 265 -2.39 53.29 33.98
N VAL A 266 -1.96 53.28 32.71
CA VAL A 266 -2.71 53.84 31.57
C VAL A 266 -3.25 52.69 30.74
N PHE A 267 -4.56 52.63 30.56
CA PHE A 267 -5.16 51.74 29.59
C PHE A 267 -5.03 52.35 28.19
N MET A 268 -4.33 51.66 27.29
CA MET A 268 -4.25 52.03 25.88
C MET A 268 -5.08 51.04 25.08
N HIS A 269 -6.14 51.53 24.44
CA HIS A 269 -6.98 50.72 23.57
C HIS A 269 -6.18 50.33 22.32
N ASP A 270 -6.09 49.03 22.04
CA ASP A 270 -5.63 48.48 20.77
C ASP A 270 -6.81 47.77 20.11
N VAL A 271 -6.98 47.99 18.81
CA VAL A 271 -8.15 47.59 17.99
C VAL A 271 -8.41 46.08 18.03
N ASN A 272 -7.43 45.29 18.49
CA ASN A 272 -7.47 43.83 18.56
C ASN A 272 -7.66 43.25 19.99
N TYR A 273 -7.89 44.07 21.02
CA TYR A 273 -7.99 43.62 22.41
C TYR A 273 -9.40 43.75 23.02
N SER A 274 -9.69 42.90 24.00
CA SER A 274 -11.01 42.68 24.65
C SER A 274 -11.59 43.87 25.42
N GLY A 275 -10.86 44.98 25.58
CA GLY A 275 -11.25 46.09 26.46
C GLY A 275 -10.80 45.93 27.91
N LEU A 276 -10.19 44.79 28.27
CA LEU A 276 -9.70 44.53 29.62
C LEU A 276 -8.30 45.10 29.85
N ALA A 277 -8.15 45.89 30.92
CA ALA A 277 -6.85 46.26 31.45
C ALA A 277 -6.27 45.16 32.33
N HIS A 278 -4.95 45.11 32.48
CA HIS A 278 -4.30 44.12 33.34
C HIS A 278 -3.07 44.69 34.06
N PHE A 279 -2.80 44.16 35.25
CA PHE A 279 -1.61 44.46 36.04
C PHE A 279 -1.00 43.17 36.58
N THR A 280 0.31 43.02 36.44
CA THR A 280 1.04 41.85 36.97
C THR A 280 1.82 42.27 38.21
N ASP A 281 1.54 41.63 39.34
CA ASP A 281 2.25 41.79 40.60
C ASP A 281 3.12 40.56 40.91
N THR A 282 4.29 40.80 41.49
CA THR A 282 5.18 39.74 41.98
C THR A 282 4.87 39.46 43.45
N LEU A 283 4.74 38.18 43.78
CA LEU A 283 4.44 37.68 45.13
C LEU A 283 5.72 37.17 45.81
N ALA A 284 5.80 37.26 47.13
CA ALA A 284 6.96 36.77 47.87
C ALA A 284 7.05 35.23 47.84
N GLN A 285 5.91 34.56 47.95
CA GLN A 285 5.78 33.11 47.92
C GLN A 285 4.39 32.67 47.44
N ASN A 286 4.28 31.39 47.09
CA ASN A 286 3.00 30.74 46.80
C ASN A 286 2.26 30.40 48.10
N GLY A 287 0.97 30.10 48.01
CA GLY A 287 0.14 29.62 49.13
C GLY A 287 -0.38 30.71 50.08
N LEU A 288 0.14 31.94 50.02
CA LEU A 288 -0.42 33.08 50.73
C LEU A 288 -1.51 33.80 49.91
N ALA A 289 -2.57 34.22 50.59
CA ALA A 289 -3.65 35.00 49.99
C ALA A 289 -3.32 36.50 49.99
N TYR A 290 -3.45 37.12 48.82
CA TYR A 290 -3.27 38.55 48.59
C TYR A 290 -4.58 39.13 48.06
N THR A 291 -5.09 40.17 48.72
CA THR A 291 -6.33 40.85 48.33
C THR A 291 -5.99 42.13 47.57
N TYR A 292 -6.60 42.32 46.39
CA TYR A 292 -6.38 43.48 45.52
C TYR A 292 -7.65 44.31 45.37
N GLN A 293 -7.44 45.61 45.17
CA GLN A 293 -8.46 46.59 44.76
C GLN A 293 -7.86 47.57 43.73
N ILE A 294 -8.69 48.05 42.82
CA ILE A 294 -8.32 49.01 41.79
C ILE A 294 -9.10 50.29 42.02
N LYS A 295 -8.43 51.43 41.90
CA LYS A 295 -9.05 52.76 41.91
C LYS A 295 -8.73 53.48 40.61
N GLY A 296 -9.76 53.96 39.92
CA GLY A 296 -9.59 54.84 38.77
C GLY A 296 -9.22 56.26 39.20
N ILE A 297 -8.47 56.98 38.37
CA ILE A 297 -8.11 58.39 38.53
C ILE A 297 -8.77 59.17 37.40
N ASN A 298 -9.61 60.14 37.75
CA ASN A 298 -10.34 60.95 36.77
C ASN A 298 -9.45 62.07 36.19
N VAL A 299 -9.98 62.82 35.22
CA VAL A 299 -9.30 63.98 34.61
C VAL A 299 -8.98 65.14 35.58
N GLY A 300 -9.58 65.13 36.77
CA GLY A 300 -9.29 66.04 37.88
C GLY A 300 -8.18 65.55 38.81
N GLY A 301 -7.55 64.42 38.50
CA GLY A 301 -6.50 63.80 39.32
C GLY A 301 -7.00 63.17 40.62
N ASP A 302 -8.31 62.96 40.77
CA ASP A 302 -8.91 62.38 41.96
C ASP A 302 -9.13 60.87 41.80
N GLU A 303 -8.82 60.11 42.85
CA GLU A 303 -9.15 58.68 42.90
C GLU A 303 -10.65 58.48 43.17
N GLY A 304 -11.28 57.61 42.38
CA GLY A 304 -12.65 57.17 42.58
C GLY A 304 -12.80 56.10 43.67
N LEU A 305 -14.00 55.51 43.75
CA LEU A 305 -14.25 54.38 44.65
C LEU A 305 -13.38 53.17 44.30
N PRO A 306 -12.96 52.37 45.31
CA PRO A 306 -12.30 51.11 45.05
C PRO A 306 -13.25 50.12 44.38
N SER A 307 -12.70 49.30 43.50
CA SER A 307 -13.38 48.12 42.96
C SER A 307 -13.77 47.14 44.07
N GLU A 308 -14.55 46.14 43.68
CA GLU A 308 -14.69 44.91 44.47
C GLU A 308 -13.33 44.28 44.77
N GLU A 309 -13.23 43.62 45.92
CA GLU A 309 -12.02 42.92 46.35
C GLU A 309 -11.82 41.64 45.54
N VAL A 310 -10.60 41.42 45.05
CA VAL A 310 -10.21 40.15 44.43
C VAL A 310 -9.09 39.49 45.24
N VAL A 311 -9.25 38.21 45.55
CA VAL A 311 -8.26 37.44 46.30
C VAL A 311 -7.50 36.54 45.33
N VAL A 312 -6.16 36.64 45.33
CA VAL A 312 -5.27 35.79 44.55
C VAL A 312 -4.31 35.07 45.47
N ILE A 313 -4.19 33.76 45.28
CA ILE A 313 -3.25 32.90 46.00
C ILE A 313 -2.27 32.35 44.97
N GLY A 314 -1.00 32.74 45.04
CA GLY A 314 0.04 32.23 44.13
C GLY A 314 0.14 30.72 44.21
N ARG A 315 0.30 30.05 43.06
CA ARG A 315 0.41 28.58 42.97
C ARG A 315 1.63 28.21 42.13
N PRO A 316 2.40 27.17 42.49
CA PRO A 316 3.47 26.67 41.64
C PRO A 316 2.96 26.30 40.24
N ASP A 317 3.82 26.38 39.23
CA ASP A 317 3.45 25.91 37.89
C ASP A 317 3.32 24.38 37.89
N SER A 318 2.48 23.84 37.00
CA SER A 318 2.41 22.39 36.79
C SER A 318 3.76 21.87 36.30
N LEU A 319 4.13 20.67 36.73
CA LEU A 319 5.29 19.94 36.27
C LEU A 319 5.20 19.68 34.75
N ASN A 320 6.32 19.81 34.05
CA ASN A 320 6.41 19.46 32.64
C ASN A 320 6.88 18.02 32.48
N VAL A 321 5.98 17.07 32.77
CA VAL A 321 6.27 15.63 32.84
C VAL A 321 5.29 14.79 32.01
N ASN A 322 5.75 13.63 31.57
CA ASN A 322 4.95 12.60 30.92
C ASN A 322 4.96 11.32 31.77
N VAL A 323 3.77 10.84 32.13
CA VAL A 323 3.60 9.60 32.90
C VAL A 323 3.31 8.47 31.92
N VAL A 324 4.11 7.40 31.95
CA VAL A 324 4.02 6.33 30.96
C VAL A 324 4.01 4.97 31.63
N ILE A 325 3.03 4.12 31.28
CA ILE A 325 3.08 2.69 31.58
C ILE A 325 4.12 2.06 30.64
N ASP A 326 5.28 1.72 31.20
CA ASP A 326 6.48 1.26 30.49
C ASP A 326 6.34 -0.19 30.05
N SER A 327 6.07 -1.09 30.99
CA SER A 327 5.93 -2.53 30.73
C SER A 327 4.88 -3.18 31.63
N PHE A 328 4.36 -4.33 31.19
CA PHE A 328 3.37 -5.10 31.94
C PHE A 328 3.61 -6.61 31.82
N ALA A 329 3.11 -7.37 32.77
CA ALA A 329 3.02 -8.82 32.71
C ALA A 329 1.72 -9.31 33.37
N ILE A 330 0.91 -10.06 32.63
CA ILE A 330 -0.25 -10.77 33.19
C ILE A 330 0.28 -11.99 33.94
N ILE A 331 -0.03 -12.07 35.23
CA ILE A 331 0.43 -13.13 36.13
C ILE A 331 -0.75 -14.00 36.58
N LEU A 332 -0.45 -15.16 37.16
CA LEU A 332 -1.45 -16.09 37.69
C LEU A 332 -2.39 -15.39 38.70
N ASN A 333 -3.60 -15.92 38.85
CA ASN A 333 -4.67 -15.39 39.72
C ASN A 333 -5.21 -14.00 39.32
N ASN A 334 -5.43 -13.77 38.01
CA ASN A 334 -6.01 -12.52 37.48
C ASN A 334 -5.34 -11.27 38.05
N SER A 335 -4.02 -11.23 38.03
CA SER A 335 -3.23 -10.09 38.47
C SER A 335 -2.34 -9.58 37.35
N LEU A 336 -2.00 -8.30 37.41
CA LEU A 336 -1.25 -7.58 36.39
C LEU A 336 -0.10 -6.85 37.08
N ALA A 337 1.14 -7.26 36.80
CA ALA A 337 2.31 -6.51 37.19
C ALA A 337 2.51 -5.36 36.20
N LEU A 338 2.56 -4.13 36.70
CA LEU A 338 2.78 -2.91 35.92
C LEU A 338 4.08 -2.25 36.33
N LYS A 339 4.82 -1.72 35.35
CA LYS A 339 5.93 -0.79 35.56
C LYS A 339 5.67 0.49 34.80
N TRP A 340 6.09 1.62 35.37
CA TRP A 340 5.92 2.93 34.78
C TRP A 340 7.16 3.80 34.92
N LYS A 341 7.19 4.89 34.16
CA LYS A 341 8.20 5.94 34.22
C LYS A 341 7.54 7.31 34.18
N VAL A 342 8.22 8.29 34.77
CA VAL A 342 7.89 9.71 34.68
C VAL A 342 9.02 10.36 33.91
N GLU A 343 8.75 10.84 32.71
CA GLU A 343 9.73 11.45 31.81
C GLU A 343 9.61 12.97 31.88
N GLU A 344 10.72 13.65 32.12
CA GLU A 344 10.78 15.11 32.16
C GLU A 344 11.13 15.67 30.78
N PHE A 345 10.46 16.73 30.35
CA PHE A 345 10.74 17.30 29.03
C PHE A 345 11.97 18.22 29.01
N PHE A 346 12.32 18.92 30.12
CA PHE A 346 13.35 19.97 30.09
C PHE A 346 14.10 20.30 31.41
N SER A 347 13.98 19.55 32.50
CA SER A 347 14.66 19.88 33.77
C SER A 347 15.96 19.09 33.99
N GLU A 348 17.02 19.80 34.40
CA GLU A 348 18.23 19.19 35.00
C GLU A 348 17.99 18.70 36.45
N ASP A 349 16.76 18.88 36.97
CA ASP A 349 16.40 18.72 38.38
C ASP A 349 15.46 17.53 38.65
N SER A 350 15.87 16.32 38.28
CA SER A 350 15.06 15.10 38.52
C SER A 350 14.74 14.83 39.99
N ILE A 351 15.51 15.42 40.92
CA ILE A 351 15.26 15.36 42.36
C ILE A 351 14.00 16.15 42.75
N MET A 352 13.73 17.28 42.10
CA MET A 352 12.56 18.11 42.40
C MET A 352 11.25 17.44 41.97
N VAL A 353 11.26 16.70 40.86
CA VAL A 353 10.08 15.93 40.41
C VAL A 353 9.76 14.82 41.40
N LEU A 354 10.77 14.06 41.85
CA LEU A 354 10.56 13.01 42.86
C LEU A 354 9.98 13.58 44.16
N GLN A 355 10.49 14.70 44.65
CA GLN A 355 9.98 15.33 45.88
C GLN A 355 8.57 15.94 45.72
N SER A 356 8.09 16.08 44.50
CA SER A 356 6.79 16.69 44.20
C SER A 356 5.69 15.66 43.97
N ILE A 357 5.97 14.36 43.91
CA ILE A 357 4.93 13.33 43.68
C ILE A 357 4.20 13.05 45.00
N ASP A 358 2.87 13.13 44.98
CA ASP A 358 2.00 12.79 46.11
C ASP A 358 1.53 11.33 46.01
N GLU A 359 0.83 10.98 44.92
CA GLU A 359 0.28 9.63 44.76
C GLU A 359 0.18 9.15 43.30
N PHE A 360 0.01 7.84 43.17
CA PHE A 360 -0.32 7.16 41.92
C PHE A 360 -1.64 6.40 42.05
N GLU A 361 -2.47 6.50 41.01
CA GLU A 361 -3.74 5.79 40.86
C GLU A 361 -3.80 5.05 39.53
N PHE A 362 -4.35 3.84 39.53
CA PHE A 362 -4.50 2.98 38.36
C PHE A 362 -5.96 2.80 38.01
N TYR A 363 -6.29 3.03 36.74
CA TYR A 363 -7.65 2.93 36.25
C TYR A 363 -7.77 1.92 35.10
N TYR A 364 -8.96 1.35 34.91
CA TYR A 364 -9.30 0.41 33.85
C TYR A 364 -10.57 0.84 33.12
N GLY A 365 -10.53 0.79 31.80
CA GLY A 365 -11.71 0.93 30.94
C GLY A 365 -11.80 -0.25 29.97
N ALA A 366 -12.99 -0.85 29.85
CA ALA A 366 -13.24 -1.93 28.88
C ALA A 366 -13.07 -1.46 27.42
N SER A 367 -13.20 -0.15 27.15
CA SER A 367 -12.85 0.49 25.89
C SER A 367 -12.32 1.91 26.14
N ARG A 368 -11.86 2.62 25.10
CA ARG A 368 -11.45 4.03 25.20
C ARG A 368 -12.62 5.00 25.45
N GLU A 369 -13.83 4.58 25.13
CA GLU A 369 -15.04 5.40 25.23
C GLU A 369 -15.71 5.27 26.61
N VAL A 370 -15.39 4.20 27.33
CA VAL A 370 -15.90 3.96 28.68
C VAL A 370 -15.04 4.74 29.68
N THR A 371 -15.70 5.53 30.53
CA THR A 371 -15.04 6.21 31.66
C THR A 371 -14.30 5.17 32.51
N PRO A 372 -12.97 5.29 32.64
CA PRO A 372 -12.20 4.27 33.32
C PRO A 372 -12.45 4.31 34.83
N THR A 373 -12.59 3.13 35.44
CA THR A 373 -12.85 2.98 36.88
C THR A 373 -11.54 2.79 37.62
N LEU A 374 -11.47 3.30 38.85
CA LEU A 374 -10.31 3.10 39.72
C LEU A 374 -10.18 1.61 40.06
N VAL A 375 -9.01 1.04 39.76
CA VAL A 375 -8.68 -0.37 40.01
C VAL A 375 -7.83 -0.51 41.26
N ASN A 376 -6.92 0.44 41.48
CA ASN A 376 -6.06 0.50 42.64
C ASN A 376 -5.61 1.95 42.84
N SER A 377 -5.76 2.49 44.05
CA SER A 377 -5.10 3.72 44.45
C SER A 377 -4.05 3.36 45.49
N THR A 378 -2.87 3.94 45.36
CA THR A 378 -1.79 3.68 46.30
C THR A 378 -1.33 4.98 46.93
N SER A 379 -1.94 5.34 48.05
CA SER A 379 -1.46 6.42 48.94
C SER A 379 -0.16 6.03 49.68
N ALA A 380 0.46 4.90 49.35
CA ALA A 380 1.61 4.30 50.04
C ALA A 380 2.77 3.94 49.09
N ILE A 381 2.71 4.34 47.82
CA ILE A 381 3.81 4.17 46.87
C ILE A 381 4.67 5.44 46.94
N GLY A 382 5.78 5.37 47.66
CA GLY A 382 6.76 6.45 47.74
C GLY A 382 7.19 6.92 46.35
N ALA A 383 7.59 8.18 46.22
CA ALA A 383 7.92 8.83 44.96
C ALA A 383 8.96 8.10 44.10
N GLU A 384 9.72 7.17 44.68
CA GLU A 384 10.73 6.31 44.06
C GLU A 384 10.19 5.02 43.44
N ILE A 385 8.98 4.57 43.80
CA ILE A 385 8.44 3.30 43.33
C ILE A 385 7.89 3.46 41.90
N ARG A 386 8.27 2.52 41.03
CA ARG A 386 7.92 2.51 39.60
C ARG A 386 7.31 1.19 39.13
N GLN A 387 6.86 0.36 40.07
CA GLN A 387 6.22 -0.92 39.79
C GLN A 387 5.20 -1.31 40.85
N THR A 388 4.13 -1.99 40.45
CA THR A 388 3.08 -2.50 41.35
C THR A 388 2.35 -3.69 40.73
N ILE A 389 1.51 -4.35 41.52
CA ILE A 389 0.58 -5.38 41.06
C ILE A 389 -0.84 -4.87 41.27
N VAL A 390 -1.65 -4.91 40.21
CA VAL A 390 -3.08 -4.56 40.24
C VAL A 390 -3.92 -5.75 39.78
N PRO A 391 -5.21 -5.81 40.14
CA PRO A 391 -6.14 -6.77 39.54
C PRO A 391 -6.18 -6.66 38.00
N PHE A 392 -6.15 -7.81 37.33
CA PHE A 392 -6.43 -7.91 35.89
C PHE A 392 -7.93 -8.11 35.68
N LEU A 393 -8.61 -7.07 35.23
CA LEU A 393 -10.08 -7.03 35.05
C LEU A 393 -10.54 -7.49 33.65
N GLY A 394 -9.63 -8.03 32.85
CA GLY A 394 -9.85 -8.43 31.46
C GLY A 394 -9.14 -7.55 30.45
N ASP A 395 -9.40 -7.86 29.19
CA ASP A 395 -8.86 -7.14 28.04
C ASP A 395 -9.43 -5.71 28.01
N GLY A 396 -8.55 -4.72 27.95
CA GLY A 396 -8.97 -3.32 27.95
C GLY A 396 -7.82 -2.35 28.11
N TYR A 397 -8.17 -1.11 28.43
CA TYR A 397 -7.23 0.00 28.56
C TYR A 397 -6.95 0.30 30.02
N TYR A 398 -5.67 0.28 30.38
CA TYR A 398 -5.19 0.68 31.69
C TYR A 398 -4.56 2.06 31.62
N TYR A 399 -4.81 2.86 32.65
CA TYR A 399 -4.33 4.23 32.79
C TYR A 399 -3.60 4.37 34.12
N LEU A 400 -2.58 5.22 34.13
CA LEU A 400 -1.89 5.64 35.33
C LEU A 400 -2.07 7.14 35.50
N LYS A 401 -2.62 7.56 36.63
CA LYS A 401 -2.69 8.95 37.04
C LYS A 401 -1.64 9.18 38.12
N MET A 402 -0.81 10.20 37.94
CA MET A 402 0.05 10.74 38.98
C MET A 402 -0.57 12.05 39.48
N THR A 403 -0.57 12.25 40.79
CA THR A 403 -0.92 13.54 41.39
C THR A 403 0.31 14.08 42.12
N ASP A 404 0.60 15.36 41.94
CA ASP A 404 1.69 16.04 42.65
C ASP A 404 1.20 16.68 43.96
N ILE A 405 2.13 17.07 44.84
CA ILE A 405 1.86 17.69 46.15
C ILE A 405 1.11 19.02 46.06
N ASN A 406 1.03 19.62 44.87
CA ASN A 406 0.29 20.85 44.61
C ASN A 406 -1.11 20.56 44.04
N GLY A 407 -1.47 19.28 43.86
CA GLY A 407 -2.76 18.80 43.38
C GLY A 407 -2.89 18.72 41.84
N TYR A 408 -1.82 18.99 41.07
CA TYR A 408 -1.88 18.79 39.63
C TYR A 408 -1.87 17.30 39.30
N SER A 409 -2.65 16.92 38.28
CA SER A 409 -2.81 15.52 37.87
C SER A 409 -2.28 15.30 36.46
N TYR A 410 -1.54 14.22 36.28
CA TYR A 410 -0.88 13.84 35.04
C TYR A 410 -1.29 12.43 34.68
N MET A 411 -2.07 12.29 33.61
CA MET A 411 -2.59 11.00 33.17
C MET A 411 -1.70 10.42 32.08
N SER A 412 -1.41 9.14 32.15
CA SER A 412 -0.73 8.42 31.07
C SER A 412 -1.62 8.29 29.84
N VAL A 413 -0.98 8.09 28.70
CA VAL A 413 -1.68 7.53 27.54
C VAL A 413 -2.26 6.15 27.90
N PRO A 414 -3.43 5.78 27.34
CA PRO A 414 -4.03 4.46 27.60
C PRO A 414 -3.15 3.33 27.08
N LYS A 415 -2.85 2.36 27.95
CA LYS A 415 -2.17 1.12 27.56
C LYS A 415 -3.19 0.01 27.32
N LEU A 416 -3.31 -0.44 26.08
CA LEU A 416 -4.09 -1.65 25.77
C LEU A 416 -3.35 -2.87 26.32
N ILE A 417 -4.01 -3.63 27.18
CA ILE A 417 -3.51 -4.87 27.77
C ILE A 417 -4.53 -5.94 27.44
N GLN A 418 -4.09 -6.95 26.69
CA GLN A 418 -4.89 -8.07 26.26
C GLN A 418 -4.18 -9.37 26.62
N LYS A 419 -4.94 -10.36 27.06
CA LYS A 419 -4.41 -11.70 27.23
C LYS A 419 -4.12 -12.27 25.85
N LEU A 420 -2.88 -12.71 25.63
CA LEU A 420 -2.55 -13.40 24.39
C LEU A 420 -3.25 -14.77 24.38
N ASP A 421 -4.07 -15.00 23.36
CA ASP A 421 -4.62 -16.32 23.10
C ASP A 421 -3.57 -17.19 22.42
N THR A 422 -3.27 -18.32 23.05
CA THR A 422 -2.21 -19.25 22.64
C THR A 422 -2.73 -20.68 22.50
N ILE A 423 -4.05 -20.88 22.60
CA ILE A 423 -4.67 -22.20 22.58
C ILE A 423 -5.23 -22.43 21.17
N PRO A 424 -4.60 -23.26 20.33
CA PRO A 424 -5.11 -23.52 19.00
C PRO A 424 -6.43 -24.30 19.03
N PRO A 425 -7.25 -24.22 17.97
CA PRO A 425 -8.39 -25.11 17.81
C PRO A 425 -7.99 -26.59 17.80
N THR A 426 -8.95 -27.47 18.08
CA THR A 426 -8.81 -28.90 17.85
C THR A 426 -8.67 -29.20 16.35
N SER A 427 -8.00 -30.31 16.03
CA SER A 427 -7.74 -30.68 14.63
C SER A 427 -9.04 -31.16 13.96
N PRO A 428 -9.34 -30.72 12.72
CA PRO A 428 -10.53 -31.19 12.00
C PRO A 428 -10.55 -32.71 11.82
N THR A 429 -11.73 -33.32 11.96
CA THR A 429 -11.94 -34.78 11.84
C THR A 429 -12.95 -35.12 10.74
N GLY A 430 -12.96 -36.38 10.28
CA GLY A 430 -13.92 -36.88 9.30
C GLY A 430 -13.74 -36.26 7.91
N VAL A 431 -12.49 -35.97 7.53
CA VAL A 431 -12.19 -35.35 6.23
C VAL A 431 -12.43 -36.36 5.11
N VAL A 432 -13.36 -36.03 4.21
CA VAL A 432 -13.72 -36.86 3.05
C VAL A 432 -13.70 -36.03 1.78
N ALA A 433 -13.28 -36.62 0.66
CA ALA A 433 -13.30 -36.01 -0.67
C ALA A 433 -14.16 -36.85 -1.62
N THR A 434 -15.06 -36.21 -2.36
CA THR A 434 -15.93 -36.86 -3.35
C THR A 434 -15.90 -36.11 -4.68
N ILE A 435 -16.12 -36.83 -5.78
CA ILE A 435 -16.29 -36.23 -7.11
C ILE A 435 -17.78 -36.04 -7.37
N ASN A 436 -18.17 -34.83 -7.74
CA ASN A 436 -19.53 -34.50 -8.12
C ASN A 436 -19.80 -34.87 -9.59
N SER A 437 -21.08 -34.95 -9.96
CA SER A 437 -21.52 -35.24 -11.33
C SER A 437 -21.06 -34.23 -12.39
N ASP A 438 -20.68 -33.02 -11.98
CA ASP A 438 -20.14 -31.98 -12.85
C ASP A 438 -18.60 -31.98 -12.95
N GLY A 439 -17.94 -33.01 -12.40
CA GLY A 439 -16.49 -33.20 -12.50
C GLY A 439 -15.66 -32.40 -11.48
N ASN A 440 -16.30 -31.72 -10.53
CA ASN A 440 -15.61 -30.98 -9.45
C ASN A 440 -15.44 -31.84 -8.19
N ILE A 441 -14.38 -31.61 -7.43
CA ILE A 441 -14.14 -32.27 -6.15
C ILE A 441 -14.84 -31.48 -5.05
N THR A 442 -15.55 -32.15 -4.16
CA THR A 442 -16.04 -31.58 -2.90
C THR A 442 -15.36 -32.27 -1.73
N LEU A 443 -14.70 -31.49 -0.88
CA LEU A 443 -14.19 -31.93 0.42
C LEU A 443 -15.19 -31.52 1.50
N LYS A 444 -15.42 -32.41 2.48
CA LYS A 444 -16.22 -32.15 3.69
C LYS A 444 -15.52 -32.67 4.92
N TRP A 445 -15.76 -32.04 6.05
CA TRP A 445 -15.24 -32.44 7.37
C TRP A 445 -16.24 -32.10 8.48
N ALA A 446 -16.02 -32.60 9.69
CA ALA A 446 -16.82 -32.27 10.86
C ALA A 446 -16.58 -30.83 11.31
N VAL A 447 -17.62 -30.17 11.83
CA VAL A 447 -17.53 -28.78 12.31
C VAL A 447 -16.82 -28.74 13.67
N ASN A 448 -15.78 -27.92 13.77
CA ASN A 448 -15.13 -27.52 15.01
C ASN A 448 -16.07 -26.72 15.93
N THR A 449 -15.99 -26.92 17.25
CA THR A 449 -16.94 -26.37 18.24
C THR A 449 -16.43 -25.15 19.00
N GLU A 450 -15.21 -24.71 18.73
CA GLU A 450 -14.56 -23.57 19.38
C GLU A 450 -15.28 -22.25 19.05
N THR A 451 -15.50 -21.42 20.06
CA THR A 451 -16.27 -20.16 19.93
C THR A 451 -15.52 -19.05 19.18
N ASP A 452 -14.20 -19.16 19.11
CA ASP A 452 -13.26 -18.25 18.47
C ASP A 452 -12.72 -18.79 17.14
N LEU A 453 -13.31 -19.87 16.59
CA LEU A 453 -12.94 -20.39 15.28
C LEU A 453 -13.03 -19.29 14.20
N LEU A 454 -11.93 -19.08 13.48
CA LEU A 454 -11.86 -18.19 12.32
C LEU A 454 -12.24 -18.92 11.03
N GLY A 455 -11.76 -20.15 10.87
CA GLY A 455 -12.09 -21.01 9.74
C GLY A 455 -11.02 -22.04 9.43
N TYR A 456 -11.05 -22.57 8.20
CA TYR A 456 -10.22 -23.68 7.77
C TYR A 456 -9.32 -23.33 6.58
N LYS A 457 -8.20 -24.03 6.46
CA LYS A 457 -7.37 -24.04 5.25
C LYS A 457 -7.18 -25.46 4.75
N ILE A 458 -7.16 -25.61 3.43
CA ILE A 458 -7.05 -26.91 2.77
C ILE A 458 -5.63 -27.08 2.26
N TYR A 459 -5.09 -28.26 2.48
CA TYR A 459 -3.78 -28.64 2.02
C TYR A 459 -3.87 -29.85 1.10
N GLU A 460 -3.10 -29.84 0.02
CA GLU A 460 -3.05 -30.89 -1.00
C GLU A 460 -1.63 -31.48 -1.11
N ALA A 461 -1.54 -32.78 -1.34
CA ALA A 461 -0.32 -33.48 -1.65
C ALA A 461 -0.53 -34.52 -2.77
N TYR A 462 0.55 -34.86 -3.47
CA TYR A 462 0.59 -35.93 -4.48
C TYR A 462 1.12 -37.27 -3.93
N LYS A 463 1.35 -37.35 -2.61
CA LYS A 463 1.73 -38.56 -1.88
C LYS A 463 1.12 -38.47 -0.48
N GLN A 464 0.64 -39.59 0.06
CA GLN A 464 -0.04 -39.64 1.36
C GLN A 464 0.78 -39.02 2.48
N ASP A 465 2.09 -39.31 2.53
CA ASP A 465 3.06 -38.76 3.49
C ASP A 465 4.00 -37.72 2.85
N GLY A 466 3.57 -37.10 1.76
CA GLY A 466 4.34 -36.07 1.07
C GLY A 466 4.23 -34.69 1.73
N PRO A 467 4.95 -33.69 1.19
CA PRO A 467 4.74 -32.30 1.59
C PRO A 467 3.33 -31.86 1.15
N TYR A 468 2.55 -31.40 2.12
CA TYR A 468 1.22 -30.84 1.91
C TYR A 468 1.33 -29.33 1.68
N ILE A 469 0.77 -28.86 0.57
CA ILE A 469 0.81 -27.45 0.16
C ILE A 469 -0.58 -26.85 0.34
N GLU A 470 -0.64 -25.64 0.90
CA GLU A 470 -1.89 -24.89 1.04
C GLU A 470 -2.46 -24.50 -0.32
N ILE A 471 -3.76 -24.75 -0.54
CA ILE A 471 -4.44 -24.44 -1.82
C ILE A 471 -5.57 -23.42 -1.69
N THR A 472 -5.82 -22.93 -0.47
CA THR A 472 -6.82 -21.89 -0.18
C THR A 472 -6.12 -20.57 0.11
N ASP A 473 -6.57 -19.48 -0.52
CA ASP A 473 -6.04 -18.12 -0.33
C ASP A 473 -6.65 -17.36 0.87
N ARG A 474 -7.69 -17.95 1.47
CA ARG A 474 -8.44 -17.37 2.60
C ARG A 474 -8.96 -18.47 3.54
N PHE A 475 -9.35 -18.06 4.74
CA PHE A 475 -10.04 -18.93 5.68
C PHE A 475 -11.44 -19.30 5.17
N LEU A 476 -11.72 -20.60 5.14
CA LEU A 476 -13.04 -21.13 4.82
C LEU A 476 -13.90 -21.12 6.08
N THR A 477 -15.04 -20.43 6.05
CA THR A 477 -15.97 -20.39 7.19
C THR A 477 -16.99 -21.54 7.19
N LYS A 478 -17.05 -22.30 6.10
CA LYS A 478 -17.88 -23.50 5.95
C LYS A 478 -17.01 -24.74 6.04
N ASN A 479 -17.60 -25.86 6.50
CA ASN A 479 -16.96 -27.17 6.56
C ASN A 479 -16.99 -27.93 5.21
N GLU A 480 -16.91 -27.18 4.12
CA GLU A 480 -16.94 -27.69 2.75
C GLU A 480 -16.00 -26.86 1.87
N PHE A 481 -15.26 -27.54 1.00
CA PHE A 481 -14.44 -26.91 -0.02
C PHE A 481 -14.68 -27.56 -1.38
N ARG A 482 -14.84 -26.74 -2.42
CA ARG A 482 -15.04 -27.22 -3.79
C ARG A 482 -13.87 -26.81 -4.66
N LYS A 483 -13.27 -27.76 -5.36
CA LYS A 483 -12.14 -27.56 -6.27
C LYS A 483 -12.52 -28.00 -7.68
N THR A 484 -12.30 -27.13 -8.65
CA THR A 484 -12.36 -27.47 -10.07
C THR A 484 -11.11 -28.23 -10.48
N ILE A 485 -11.27 -29.35 -11.17
CA ILE A 485 -10.15 -30.14 -11.68
C ILE A 485 -9.61 -29.42 -12.91
N SER A 486 -8.34 -28.99 -12.86
CA SER A 486 -7.68 -28.42 -14.04
C SER A 486 -7.44 -29.50 -15.09
N SER A 487 -7.44 -29.10 -16.37
CA SER A 487 -7.20 -30.03 -17.50
C SER A 487 -5.85 -30.75 -17.42
N GLU A 488 -4.88 -30.17 -16.74
CA GLU A 488 -3.53 -30.71 -16.53
C GLU A 488 -3.48 -31.83 -15.48
N ASN A 489 -4.46 -31.87 -14.56
CA ASN A 489 -4.55 -32.85 -13.47
C ASN A 489 -5.47 -34.04 -13.81
N ILE A 490 -5.98 -34.10 -15.04
CA ILE A 490 -6.80 -35.23 -15.52
C ILE A 490 -5.94 -36.50 -15.53
N ASN A 491 -6.43 -37.60 -14.95
CA ASN A 491 -5.71 -38.85 -14.66
C ASN A 491 -4.70 -38.81 -13.49
N SER A 492 -4.79 -37.81 -12.59
CA SER A 492 -4.03 -37.81 -11.33
C SER A 492 -4.90 -38.24 -10.14
N PHE A 493 -4.28 -38.45 -8.99
CA PHE A 493 -4.92 -38.54 -7.68
C PHE A 493 -4.44 -37.39 -6.78
N GLY A 494 -5.17 -37.11 -5.71
CA GLY A 494 -4.79 -36.10 -4.73
C GLY A 494 -5.12 -36.55 -3.31
N TYR A 495 -4.23 -36.20 -2.38
CA TYR A 495 -4.43 -36.35 -0.94
C TYR A 495 -4.71 -34.98 -0.33
N TYR A 496 -5.67 -34.91 0.58
CA TYR A 496 -6.11 -33.68 1.19
C TYR A 496 -6.17 -33.78 2.71
N LYS A 497 -5.72 -32.70 3.36
CA LYS A 497 -5.82 -32.48 4.80
C LYS A 497 -6.36 -31.10 5.09
N VAL A 498 -6.91 -30.92 6.29
CA VAL A 498 -7.52 -29.67 6.73
C VAL A 498 -6.87 -29.22 8.03
N LYS A 499 -6.60 -27.91 8.16
CA LYS A 499 -6.28 -27.27 9.44
C LYS A 499 -7.39 -26.29 9.82
N ALA A 500 -7.63 -26.16 11.12
CA ALA A 500 -8.48 -25.13 11.69
C ALA A 500 -7.60 -24.00 12.27
N PHE A 501 -8.13 -22.78 12.24
CA PHE A 501 -7.50 -21.59 12.78
C PHE A 501 -8.52 -20.83 13.63
N ASP A 502 -8.07 -20.28 14.75
CA ASP A 502 -8.86 -19.36 15.57
C ASP A 502 -8.67 -17.91 15.10
N LYS A 503 -9.38 -16.97 15.74
CA LYS A 503 -9.29 -15.53 15.48
C LYS A 503 -7.95 -14.90 15.89
N ALA A 504 -7.17 -15.58 16.73
CA ALA A 504 -5.80 -15.20 17.06
C ALA A 504 -4.77 -15.81 16.08
N GLU A 505 -5.23 -16.48 15.03
CA GLU A 505 -4.47 -17.19 14.01
C GLU A 505 -3.61 -18.35 14.53
N ASN A 506 -3.91 -18.90 15.71
CA ASN A 506 -3.27 -20.14 16.14
C ASN A 506 -3.79 -21.30 15.26
N ALA A 507 -2.84 -22.07 14.72
CA ALA A 507 -3.15 -23.17 13.83
C ALA A 507 -3.26 -24.49 14.60
N SER A 508 -4.32 -25.25 14.34
CA SER A 508 -4.39 -26.63 14.80
C SER A 508 -3.35 -27.52 14.09
N SER A 509 -3.16 -28.73 14.62
CA SER A 509 -2.49 -29.78 13.85
C SER A 509 -3.33 -30.14 12.62
N MET A 510 -2.69 -30.71 11.59
CA MET A 510 -3.46 -31.20 10.43
C MET A 510 -4.41 -32.31 10.85
N SER A 511 -5.52 -32.45 10.13
CA SER A 511 -6.43 -33.58 10.27
C SER A 511 -5.66 -34.91 10.30
N GLU A 512 -6.03 -35.76 11.25
CA GLU A 512 -5.49 -37.13 11.33
C GLU A 512 -5.92 -37.91 10.08
N ASP A 513 -7.21 -37.80 9.73
CA ASP A 513 -7.76 -38.33 8.47
C ASP A 513 -7.14 -37.65 7.25
N THR A 514 -6.83 -38.47 6.25
CA THR A 514 -6.37 -38.03 4.93
C THR A 514 -7.42 -38.38 3.89
N ALA A 515 -8.04 -37.37 3.28
CA ALA A 515 -8.99 -37.60 2.20
C ALA A 515 -8.23 -37.92 0.90
N TYR A 516 -8.63 -38.98 0.22
CA TYR A 516 -8.04 -39.43 -1.05
C TYR A 516 -9.10 -39.44 -2.14
N VAL A 517 -8.74 -38.94 -3.33
CA VAL A 517 -9.64 -38.94 -4.49
C VAL A 517 -8.85 -39.13 -5.79
N VAL A 518 -9.41 -39.92 -6.70
CA VAL A 518 -8.86 -40.18 -8.05
C VAL A 518 -9.63 -39.37 -9.06
N PHE A 519 -8.97 -38.46 -9.79
CA PHE A 519 -9.65 -37.60 -10.76
C PHE A 519 -10.16 -38.38 -11.97
N PRO A 520 -11.33 -38.01 -12.53
CA PRO A 520 -11.92 -38.72 -13.65
C PRO A 520 -11.06 -38.59 -14.92
N SER A 521 -10.93 -39.70 -15.65
CA SER A 521 -10.13 -39.77 -16.89
C SER A 521 -10.88 -39.16 -18.08
N ASN A 522 -10.28 -38.16 -18.73
CA ASN A 522 -10.83 -37.52 -19.92
C ASN A 522 -10.00 -37.78 -21.21
N SER A 523 -9.28 -38.90 -21.28
CA SER A 523 -8.30 -39.10 -22.36
C SER A 523 -8.96 -39.47 -23.69
N VAL A 524 -8.81 -38.57 -24.68
CA VAL A 524 -8.48 -39.03 -26.04
C VAL A 524 -7.23 -39.90 -25.89
N LEU A 525 -7.35 -41.20 -26.12
CA LEU A 525 -6.23 -42.12 -25.98
C LEU A 525 -5.21 -41.87 -27.10
N GLU A 526 -3.97 -41.53 -26.73
CA GLU A 526 -2.88 -41.39 -27.69
C GLU A 526 -2.58 -42.74 -28.36
N ALA A 527 -2.70 -42.77 -29.69
CA ALA A 527 -2.47 -43.98 -30.47
C ALA A 527 -1.00 -44.43 -30.43
N PRO A 528 -0.69 -45.72 -30.22
CA PRO A 528 0.67 -46.21 -30.33
C PRO A 528 1.20 -46.11 -31.77
N LEU A 529 2.51 -46.09 -31.95
CA LEU A 529 3.13 -46.06 -33.27
C LEU A 529 3.73 -47.42 -33.63
N LEU A 530 3.17 -48.07 -34.64
CA LEU A 530 3.81 -49.18 -35.34
C LEU A 530 4.66 -48.58 -36.46
N THR A 531 5.99 -48.62 -36.33
CA THR A 531 6.89 -47.87 -37.21
C THR A 531 7.05 -48.56 -38.56
N HIS A 532 7.20 -49.88 -38.54
CA HIS A 532 7.43 -50.68 -39.74
C HIS A 532 7.16 -52.17 -39.51
N ALA A 533 6.97 -52.88 -40.62
CA ALA A 533 7.00 -54.34 -40.69
C ALA A 533 7.67 -54.70 -42.01
N PHE A 534 8.71 -55.53 -41.99
CA PHE A 534 9.46 -55.87 -43.20
C PHE A 534 9.78 -57.37 -43.27
N PRO A 535 9.86 -57.92 -44.50
CA PRO A 535 10.11 -59.34 -44.71
C PRO A 535 11.58 -59.69 -44.46
N HIS A 536 11.80 -60.79 -43.75
CA HIS A 536 13.12 -61.35 -43.47
C HIS A 536 13.08 -62.89 -43.63
N PRO A 537 14.20 -63.57 -43.99
CA PRO A 537 14.22 -65.04 -44.12
C PRO A 537 13.74 -65.79 -42.87
N GLY A 538 13.96 -65.22 -41.68
CA GLY A 538 13.52 -65.78 -40.39
C GLY A 538 12.11 -65.38 -39.95
N GLY A 539 11.34 -64.65 -40.77
CA GLY A 539 9.98 -64.20 -40.41
C GLY A 539 9.70 -62.74 -40.77
N ILE A 540 8.61 -62.17 -40.26
CA ILE A 540 8.30 -60.75 -40.44
C ILE A 540 8.81 -59.97 -39.24
N ARG A 541 9.74 -59.06 -39.45
CA ARG A 541 10.33 -58.22 -38.40
C ARG A 541 9.51 -56.95 -38.24
N ILE A 542 9.15 -56.62 -37.00
CA ILE A 542 8.15 -55.59 -36.67
C ILE A 542 8.74 -54.64 -35.63
N GLY A 543 8.74 -53.34 -35.93
CA GLY A 543 9.19 -52.28 -35.03
C GLY A 543 8.04 -51.40 -34.56
N TRP A 544 8.17 -50.88 -33.34
CA TRP A 544 7.20 -49.95 -32.76
C TRP A 544 7.86 -48.93 -31.83
N GLN A 545 7.15 -47.83 -31.61
CA GLN A 545 7.46 -46.83 -30.61
C GLN A 545 6.25 -46.66 -29.69
N LEU A 546 6.46 -46.91 -28.40
CA LEU A 546 5.42 -46.93 -27.38
C LEU A 546 5.33 -45.58 -26.67
N ASN A 547 4.15 -45.26 -26.18
CA ASN A 547 3.96 -44.15 -25.26
C ASN A 547 4.23 -44.65 -23.83
N THR A 548 5.39 -44.30 -23.28
CA THR A 548 5.80 -44.73 -21.93
C THR A 548 5.27 -43.83 -20.82
N LYS A 549 4.59 -42.72 -21.15
CA LYS A 549 4.08 -41.77 -20.15
C LYS A 549 2.82 -42.26 -19.44
N LEU A 550 2.13 -43.26 -19.99
CA LEU A 550 0.87 -43.78 -19.47
C LEU A 550 0.93 -45.32 -19.32
N PRO A 551 0.28 -45.89 -18.29
CA PRO A 551 0.32 -47.33 -18.00
C PRO A 551 -0.60 -48.13 -18.94
N TYR A 552 -0.22 -48.23 -20.21
CA TYR A 552 -0.95 -49.01 -21.20
C TYR A 552 -0.50 -50.46 -21.26
N THR A 553 -1.47 -51.35 -21.53
CA THR A 553 -1.22 -52.72 -22.00
C THR A 553 -1.22 -52.71 -23.53
N TYR A 554 -0.15 -53.20 -24.14
CA TYR A 554 0.02 -53.24 -25.60
C TYR A 554 -0.18 -54.65 -26.13
N ILE A 555 -0.98 -54.77 -27.21
CA ILE A 555 -1.27 -56.04 -27.89
C ILE A 555 -0.94 -55.89 -29.37
N LEU A 556 0.06 -56.64 -29.86
CA LEU A 556 0.37 -56.71 -31.28
C LEU A 556 -0.60 -57.68 -31.96
N GLN A 557 -1.25 -57.21 -33.02
CA GLN A 557 -2.24 -58.00 -33.74
C GLN A 557 -1.86 -58.14 -35.22
N ARG A 558 -2.14 -59.31 -35.78
CA ARG A 558 -1.98 -59.64 -37.21
C ARG A 558 -3.28 -60.13 -37.80
N LYS A 559 -3.50 -59.85 -39.09
CA LYS A 559 -4.45 -60.61 -39.92
C LYS A 559 -4.01 -60.70 -41.37
N LEU A 560 -4.49 -61.71 -42.08
CA LEU A 560 -4.43 -61.72 -43.54
C LEU A 560 -5.20 -60.49 -44.07
N LYS A 561 -4.70 -59.81 -45.11
CA LYS A 561 -5.31 -58.59 -45.64
C LYS A 561 -6.80 -58.76 -45.99
N SER A 562 -7.19 -59.94 -46.47
CA SER A 562 -8.57 -60.29 -46.83
C SER A 562 -9.42 -60.79 -45.65
N ALA A 563 -8.85 -60.99 -44.46
CA ALA A 563 -9.56 -61.50 -43.29
C ALA A 563 -10.27 -60.38 -42.50
N SER A 564 -11.38 -60.73 -41.86
CA SER A 564 -12.13 -59.83 -40.97
C SER A 564 -11.57 -59.81 -39.54
N GLN A 565 -11.19 -60.98 -39.02
CA GLN A 565 -10.73 -61.17 -37.64
C GLN A 565 -9.23 -60.92 -37.48
N TRP A 566 -8.85 -60.40 -36.31
CA TRP A 566 -7.46 -60.18 -35.89
C TRP A 566 -7.01 -61.32 -34.96
N GLN A 567 -5.75 -61.71 -35.08
CA GLN A 567 -5.08 -62.63 -34.17
C GLN A 567 -4.12 -61.82 -33.30
N ASP A 568 -4.16 -62.06 -31.99
CA ASP A 568 -3.20 -61.50 -31.04
C ASP A 568 -1.91 -62.32 -31.08
N LEU A 569 -0.77 -61.63 -31.22
CA LEU A 569 0.55 -62.24 -31.29
C LEU A 569 1.27 -62.17 -29.94
N VAL A 570 1.36 -60.96 -29.39
CA VAL A 570 2.01 -60.70 -28.09
C VAL A 570 1.25 -59.65 -27.29
N ASN A 571 1.28 -59.77 -25.97
CA ASN A 571 0.63 -58.89 -25.01
C ASN A 571 1.62 -58.52 -23.90
N PHE A 572 1.88 -57.23 -23.68
CA PHE A 572 2.89 -56.75 -22.74
C PHE A 572 2.61 -55.35 -22.21
N LYS A 573 3.16 -55.04 -21.04
CA LYS A 573 3.13 -53.69 -20.41
C LYS A 573 4.49 -53.01 -20.40
N GLU A 574 5.57 -53.77 -20.31
CA GLU A 574 6.92 -53.25 -20.12
C GLU A 574 7.77 -53.37 -21.38
N VAL A 575 8.50 -52.30 -21.71
CA VAL A 575 9.37 -52.22 -22.89
C VAL A 575 10.52 -53.23 -22.83
N GLN A 576 10.95 -53.61 -21.62
CA GLN A 576 12.10 -54.50 -21.38
C GLN A 576 11.87 -55.93 -21.89
N LEU A 577 10.61 -56.35 -22.07
CA LEU A 577 10.26 -57.68 -22.60
C LEU A 577 10.57 -57.81 -24.10
N TYR A 578 10.58 -56.72 -24.85
CA TYR A 578 10.81 -56.69 -26.30
C TYR A 578 11.79 -55.57 -26.70
N PRO A 579 13.08 -55.71 -26.33
CA PRO A 579 14.10 -54.72 -26.66
C PRO A 579 14.33 -54.64 -28.17
N ALA A 580 14.95 -53.54 -28.61
CA ALA A 580 15.33 -53.34 -30.01
C ALA A 580 16.31 -54.45 -30.47
N LEU A 581 15.96 -55.14 -31.55
CA LEU A 581 16.76 -56.17 -32.20
C LEU A 581 17.86 -55.51 -33.06
N PRO A 582 19.02 -56.17 -33.26
CA PRO A 582 20.04 -55.70 -34.19
C PRO A 582 19.50 -55.51 -35.60
N ILE A 583 19.88 -54.41 -36.25
CA ILE A 583 19.49 -54.06 -37.62
C ILE A 583 20.12 -55.06 -38.60
N VAL A 584 19.32 -55.63 -39.51
CA VAL A 584 19.80 -56.51 -40.59
C VAL A 584 19.87 -55.77 -41.94
N GLN A 585 20.50 -56.40 -42.94
CA GLN A 585 20.63 -55.82 -44.28
C GLN A 585 19.24 -55.46 -44.86
N ASN A 586 19.07 -54.21 -45.30
CA ASN A 586 17.82 -53.60 -45.79
C ASN A 586 16.76 -53.22 -44.73
N GLU A 587 17.09 -53.27 -43.43
CA GLU A 587 16.26 -52.73 -42.35
C GLU A 587 16.66 -51.27 -42.03
N LEU A 588 15.71 -50.32 -42.06
CA LEU A 588 15.98 -48.89 -41.84
C LEU A 588 15.98 -48.48 -40.35
N ALA A 589 15.33 -49.27 -39.49
CA ALA A 589 15.19 -49.01 -38.06
C ALA A 589 15.04 -50.34 -37.31
N PRO A 590 15.51 -50.48 -36.07
CA PRO A 590 15.46 -51.75 -35.35
C PRO A 590 14.02 -52.18 -35.10
N SER A 591 13.76 -53.48 -35.30
CA SER A 591 12.51 -54.14 -34.92
C SER A 591 12.53 -54.56 -33.46
N ASN A 592 11.36 -54.77 -32.87
CA ASN A 592 11.22 -55.25 -31.49
C ASN A 592 10.81 -56.73 -31.43
N TYR A 593 10.23 -57.25 -32.51
CA TYR A 593 9.70 -58.60 -32.58
C TYR A 593 9.85 -59.21 -33.97
N ILE A 594 9.93 -60.54 -34.02
CA ILE A 594 9.92 -61.31 -35.26
C ILE A 594 8.72 -62.25 -35.21
N ASP A 595 7.80 -62.07 -36.15
CA ASP A 595 6.72 -63.02 -36.40
C ASP A 595 7.28 -64.21 -37.19
N THR A 596 7.52 -65.30 -36.48
CA THR A 596 8.11 -66.54 -36.98
C THR A 596 7.06 -67.56 -37.44
N ASP A 597 5.78 -67.21 -37.44
CA ASP A 597 4.74 -68.13 -37.89
C ASP A 597 4.94 -68.50 -39.37
N THR A 598 4.51 -69.71 -39.73
CA THR A 598 4.52 -70.14 -41.14
C THR A 598 3.37 -69.47 -41.89
N LEU A 599 3.68 -68.39 -42.63
CA LEU A 599 2.70 -67.57 -43.33
C LEU A 599 2.61 -67.91 -44.82
N GLU A 600 1.38 -67.88 -45.36
CA GLU A 600 1.19 -67.95 -46.81
C GLU A 600 1.79 -66.72 -47.49
N PHE A 601 2.23 -66.84 -48.73
CA PHE A 601 2.82 -65.73 -49.48
C PHE A 601 1.76 -64.72 -49.98
N LYS A 602 1.06 -64.08 -49.04
CA LYS A 602 -0.01 -63.08 -49.22
C LYS A 602 0.26 -61.87 -48.32
N TYR A 603 -0.45 -60.77 -48.54
CA TYR A 603 -0.32 -59.59 -47.69
C TYR A 603 -0.99 -59.80 -46.33
N TYR A 604 -0.30 -59.39 -45.28
CA TYR A 604 -0.80 -59.32 -43.91
C TYR A 604 -0.80 -57.86 -43.42
N ASN A 605 -1.77 -57.53 -42.60
CA ASN A 605 -1.83 -56.27 -41.89
C ASN A 605 -1.45 -56.50 -40.43
N TYR A 606 -0.64 -55.61 -39.89
CA TYR A 606 -0.26 -55.55 -38.49
C TYR A 606 -0.73 -54.24 -37.87
N ARG A 607 -1.11 -54.28 -36.59
CA ARG A 607 -1.39 -53.09 -35.78
C ARG A 607 -1.05 -53.34 -34.32
N LEU A 608 -0.84 -52.27 -33.58
CA LEU A 608 -0.67 -52.29 -32.14
C LEU A 608 -1.92 -51.72 -31.46
N LYS A 609 -2.49 -52.43 -30.50
CA LYS A 609 -3.61 -51.99 -29.67
C LYS A 609 -3.08 -51.56 -28.30
N ALA A 610 -3.39 -50.36 -27.85
CA ALA A 610 -3.08 -49.89 -26.50
C ALA A 610 -4.37 -49.84 -25.67
N VAL A 611 -4.34 -50.41 -24.46
CA VAL A 611 -5.48 -50.50 -23.54
C VAL A 611 -5.10 -49.88 -22.20
N ASN A 612 -5.92 -48.94 -21.70
CA ASN A 612 -5.70 -48.33 -20.38
C ASN A 612 -6.30 -49.17 -19.24
N GLU A 613 -6.03 -48.80 -17.99
CA GLU A 613 -6.55 -49.52 -16.81
C GLU A 613 -8.09 -49.51 -16.72
N ALA A 614 -8.75 -48.51 -17.33
CA ALA A 614 -10.20 -48.43 -17.44
C ALA A 614 -10.79 -49.29 -18.60
N GLY A 615 -9.97 -50.06 -19.32
CA GLY A 615 -10.41 -50.94 -20.41
C GLY A 615 -10.71 -50.23 -21.74
N LYS A 616 -10.54 -48.91 -21.84
CA LYS A 616 -10.64 -48.17 -23.11
C LYS A 616 -9.39 -48.43 -23.96
N TYR A 617 -9.55 -48.43 -25.28
CA TYR A 617 -8.46 -48.77 -26.20
C TYR A 617 -8.35 -47.85 -27.43
N THR A 618 -7.14 -47.81 -28.00
CA THR A 618 -6.81 -47.14 -29.26
C THR A 618 -5.88 -48.02 -30.10
N TYR A 619 -5.74 -47.72 -31.40
CA TYR A 619 -4.94 -48.51 -32.34
C TYR A 619 -3.90 -47.67 -33.06
N SER A 620 -2.75 -48.26 -33.36
CA SER A 620 -1.80 -47.70 -34.32
C SER A 620 -2.40 -47.67 -35.73
N LYS A 621 -1.77 -46.90 -36.62
CA LYS A 621 -1.92 -47.14 -38.06
C LYS A 621 -1.48 -48.57 -38.40
N MET A 622 -2.11 -49.16 -39.40
CA MET A 622 -1.76 -50.50 -39.88
C MET A 622 -0.52 -50.43 -40.78
N VAL A 623 0.36 -51.41 -40.63
CA VAL A 623 1.45 -51.65 -41.60
C VAL A 623 1.16 -52.93 -42.34
N GLN A 624 1.30 -52.88 -43.67
CA GLN A 624 1.04 -54.01 -44.55
C GLN A 624 2.37 -54.58 -45.07
N VAL A 625 2.53 -55.89 -44.98
CA VAL A 625 3.75 -56.58 -45.43
C VAL A 625 3.40 -57.97 -45.96
N LYS A 626 4.18 -58.44 -46.92
CA LYS A 626 4.12 -59.81 -47.45
C LYS A 626 5.34 -60.56 -46.92
N PRO A 627 5.26 -61.85 -46.57
CA PRO A 627 6.42 -62.64 -46.13
C PRO A 627 7.58 -62.58 -47.14
N TYR A 628 8.78 -62.95 -46.72
CA TYR A 628 9.95 -62.96 -47.60
C TYR A 628 9.79 -63.95 -48.76
N ASP A 629 10.10 -63.52 -49.99
CA ASP A 629 10.13 -64.36 -51.19
C ASP A 629 11.57 -64.60 -51.62
N ASN A 630 12.03 -65.85 -51.63
CA ASN A 630 13.34 -66.21 -52.17
C ASN A 630 13.30 -66.51 -53.67
N GLY A 631 12.12 -66.42 -54.33
CA GLY A 631 11.94 -66.71 -55.75
C GLY A 631 11.95 -68.20 -56.11
N ILE A 632 12.21 -69.10 -55.15
CA ILE A 632 12.28 -70.54 -55.38
C ILE A 632 10.86 -71.13 -55.26
N ARG A 633 10.44 -71.93 -56.26
CA ARG A 633 9.08 -72.50 -56.35
C ARG A 633 9.05 -74.03 -56.29
N GLY A 634 10.20 -74.68 -56.31
CA GLY A 634 10.26 -76.14 -56.26
C GLY A 634 11.64 -76.67 -56.52
N GLN A 635 11.77 -77.99 -56.45
CA GLN A 635 13.03 -78.70 -56.64
C GLN A 635 12.93 -79.69 -57.78
N ILE A 636 13.93 -79.66 -58.66
CA ILE A 636 14.13 -80.70 -59.67
C ILE A 636 14.69 -81.93 -58.94
N GLN A 637 14.09 -83.09 -59.19
CA GLN A 637 14.47 -84.37 -58.58
C GLN A 637 14.81 -85.37 -59.67
N ASN A 638 15.58 -86.42 -59.34
CA ASN A 638 15.85 -87.54 -60.25
C ASN A 638 16.26 -87.12 -61.67
N PHE A 639 17.03 -86.03 -61.80
CA PHE A 639 17.46 -85.54 -63.11
C PHE A 639 18.52 -86.49 -63.66
N THR A 640 18.22 -87.15 -64.78
CA THR A 640 19.12 -88.11 -65.44
C THR A 640 19.21 -87.83 -66.93
N GLY A 641 20.35 -88.22 -67.51
CA GLY A 641 20.61 -88.12 -68.94
C GLY A 641 21.20 -89.43 -69.45
N THR A 642 20.64 -89.97 -70.53
CA THR A 642 21.09 -91.23 -71.13
C THR A 642 21.31 -91.05 -72.63
N VAL A 643 22.50 -91.45 -73.09
CA VAL A 643 22.83 -91.48 -74.52
C VAL A 643 22.12 -92.66 -75.17
N LEU A 644 21.43 -92.40 -76.28
CA LEU A 644 20.70 -93.43 -77.02
C LEU A 644 21.50 -93.93 -78.24
N PRO A 645 21.32 -95.21 -78.66
CA PRO A 645 22.05 -95.81 -79.79
C PRO A 645 21.92 -95.02 -81.10
N SER A 646 23.05 -94.74 -81.76
CA SER A 646 23.10 -93.91 -82.98
C SER A 646 22.58 -94.59 -84.26
N ASN A 647 22.18 -95.86 -84.20
CA ASN A 647 21.70 -96.65 -85.34
C ASN A 647 20.17 -96.73 -85.44
N GLN A 648 19.44 -96.03 -84.57
CA GLN A 648 17.97 -96.00 -84.56
C GLN A 648 17.43 -94.62 -84.95
N TYR A 649 16.24 -94.60 -85.55
CA TYR A 649 15.48 -93.38 -85.82
C TYR A 649 14.69 -92.98 -84.58
N TYR A 650 14.93 -91.78 -84.10
CA TYR A 650 14.12 -91.15 -83.06
C TYR A 650 13.34 -89.99 -83.66
N THR A 651 12.14 -89.77 -83.15
CA THR A 651 11.32 -88.59 -83.47
C THR A 651 10.84 -88.00 -82.15
N ASP A 652 10.54 -86.69 -82.14
CA ASP A 652 10.04 -85.94 -80.98
C ASP A 652 8.85 -86.63 -80.23
N PHE A 653 8.12 -87.56 -80.85
CA PHE A 653 6.91 -88.19 -80.29
C PHE A 653 6.89 -89.73 -80.30
N TYR A 654 7.92 -90.41 -80.82
CA TYR A 654 7.99 -91.88 -80.83
C TYR A 654 9.42 -92.36 -80.53
N ILE A 655 9.59 -93.01 -79.38
CA ILE A 655 10.76 -93.82 -79.08
C ILE A 655 10.30 -95.28 -79.09
N PRO A 656 10.76 -96.12 -80.03
CA PRO A 656 10.31 -97.51 -80.09
C PRO A 656 10.67 -98.24 -78.79
N PRO A 657 9.77 -99.04 -78.21
CA PRO A 657 10.20 -100.09 -77.30
C PRO A 657 11.10 -101.05 -78.09
N PHE A 658 12.20 -101.47 -77.47
CA PHE A 658 13.19 -102.41 -78.00
C PHE A 658 12.55 -103.49 -78.91
N VAL A 659 12.92 -103.55 -80.19
CA VAL A 659 12.68 -104.72 -81.04
C VAL A 659 14.00 -105.11 -81.70
N ASP A 660 14.34 -106.38 -81.49
CA ASP A 660 15.56 -107.06 -81.86
C ASP A 660 15.78 -107.09 -83.38
N ALA A 661 17.05 -107.09 -83.79
CA ALA A 661 17.45 -107.07 -85.18
C ALA A 661 17.21 -108.44 -85.84
N ASN A 662 16.33 -108.51 -86.84
CA ASN A 662 16.51 -109.35 -88.03
C ASN A 662 15.46 -109.06 -89.12
N GLN A 663 15.99 -108.65 -90.29
CA GLN A 663 15.44 -108.64 -91.66
C GLN A 663 15.19 -107.25 -92.30
N GLY A 664 15.92 -107.01 -93.39
CA GLY A 664 15.48 -106.18 -94.52
C GLY A 664 16.18 -104.83 -94.72
N SER A 665 17.33 -104.85 -95.39
CA SER A 665 18.10 -103.67 -95.84
C SER A 665 17.38 -102.83 -96.91
N VAL A 666 17.31 -101.50 -96.72
CA VAL A 666 17.62 -100.37 -97.66
C VAL A 666 17.64 -99.07 -96.79
N VAL A 667 18.79 -98.53 -96.33
CA VAL A 667 19.60 -97.41 -96.91
C VAL A 667 18.76 -96.11 -97.08
N GLN A 668 19.03 -94.90 -96.56
CA GLN A 668 20.19 -94.18 -96.01
C GLN A 668 19.68 -92.86 -95.38
N LYS A 669 20.19 -92.46 -94.20
CA LYS A 669 21.02 -91.23 -93.98
C LYS A 669 21.37 -91.18 -92.49
N LYS A 670 22.62 -91.51 -92.13
CA LYS A 670 23.18 -91.17 -90.81
C LYS A 670 23.30 -89.64 -90.72
N PRO A 671 22.72 -88.98 -89.71
CA PRO A 671 23.15 -87.63 -89.34
C PRO A 671 24.19 -87.75 -88.23
N GLU A 672 25.31 -87.06 -88.38
CA GLU A 672 26.36 -86.93 -87.36
C GLU A 672 25.79 -86.32 -86.07
N GLY A 673 25.75 -87.07 -84.96
CA GLY A 673 25.34 -86.58 -83.64
C GLY A 673 24.78 -87.69 -82.72
N SER A 674 24.92 -87.52 -81.41
CA SER A 674 24.36 -88.43 -80.40
C SER A 674 23.01 -87.90 -79.87
N VAL A 675 22.04 -88.79 -79.72
CA VAL A 675 20.70 -88.45 -79.18
C VAL A 675 20.68 -88.67 -77.67
N ILE A 676 20.16 -87.71 -76.91
CA ILE A 676 20.14 -87.77 -75.44
C ILE A 676 18.69 -87.72 -74.94
N ARG A 677 18.33 -88.70 -74.11
CA ARG A 677 17.09 -88.67 -73.33
C ARG A 677 17.36 -88.00 -71.99
N LEU A 678 16.57 -86.99 -71.64
CA LEU A 678 16.60 -86.33 -70.34
C LEU A 678 15.29 -86.63 -69.58
N GLN A 679 15.41 -87.06 -68.33
CA GLN A 679 14.27 -87.36 -67.47
C GLN A 679 14.44 -86.66 -66.12
N TRP A 680 13.36 -86.09 -65.56
CA TRP A 680 13.39 -85.49 -64.23
C TRP A 680 12.01 -85.52 -63.53
N GLY A 681 12.05 -85.55 -62.21
CA GLY A 681 10.95 -85.18 -61.32
C GLY A 681 10.93 -83.68 -61.06
N TYR A 682 9.75 -83.13 -60.79
CA TYR A 682 9.64 -81.77 -60.28
C TYR A 682 8.64 -81.72 -59.12
N ASN A 683 9.16 -81.45 -57.93
CA ASN A 683 8.35 -81.31 -56.73
C ASN A 683 8.08 -79.82 -56.47
N THR A 684 6.81 -79.44 -56.49
CA THR A 684 6.37 -78.07 -56.23
C THR A 684 4.97 -78.09 -55.64
N VAL A 685 4.72 -77.21 -54.68
CA VAL A 685 3.37 -76.88 -54.21
C VAL A 685 2.68 -75.84 -55.11
N TYR A 686 3.43 -75.23 -56.04
CA TYR A 686 2.96 -74.20 -56.97
C TYR A 686 2.67 -74.77 -58.37
N THR A 687 2.19 -76.02 -58.45
CA THR A 687 1.97 -76.77 -59.70
C THR A 687 1.14 -76.02 -60.75
N ALA A 688 0.18 -75.20 -60.32
CA ALA A 688 -0.66 -74.40 -61.21
C ALA A 688 0.12 -73.27 -61.93
N SER A 689 1.19 -72.77 -61.32
CA SER A 689 2.01 -71.69 -61.88
C SER A 689 3.18 -72.18 -62.71
N LEU A 690 3.54 -73.47 -62.66
CA LEU A 690 4.60 -74.04 -63.50
C LEU A 690 4.28 -73.85 -64.99
N ARG A 691 5.15 -73.14 -65.69
CA ARG A 691 4.98 -72.77 -67.11
C ARG A 691 5.76 -73.70 -68.03
N GLU A 692 7.07 -73.79 -67.79
CA GLU A 692 8.01 -74.43 -68.69
C GLU A 692 9.28 -74.86 -67.96
N PHE A 693 10.02 -75.77 -68.57
CA PHE A 693 11.36 -76.15 -68.20
C PHE A 693 12.32 -75.64 -69.27
N LYS A 694 13.41 -75.02 -68.84
CA LYS A 694 14.49 -74.61 -69.74
C LYS A 694 15.71 -75.47 -69.47
N ILE A 695 16.23 -76.04 -70.54
CA ILE A 695 17.39 -76.93 -70.52
C ILE A 695 18.55 -76.17 -71.14
N TYR A 696 19.64 -76.11 -70.39
CA TYR A 696 20.84 -75.42 -70.78
C TYR A 696 22.02 -76.39 -70.85
N VAL A 697 22.92 -76.19 -71.79
CA VAL A 697 24.16 -76.96 -71.91
C VAL A 697 25.35 -76.04 -71.72
N LYS A 698 26.38 -76.52 -71.01
CA LYS A 698 27.62 -75.77 -70.83
C LYS A 698 28.51 -75.86 -72.07
N ASP A 699 28.80 -74.73 -72.70
CA ASP A 699 29.76 -74.63 -73.80
C ASP A 699 31.18 -74.40 -73.26
N ASN A 700 32.16 -75.17 -73.77
CA ASN A 700 33.59 -74.99 -73.50
C ASN A 700 34.20 -73.94 -74.47
N VAL A 701 33.75 -72.70 -74.38
CA VAL A 701 34.36 -71.56 -75.10
C VAL A 701 34.80 -70.50 -74.06
N PRO A 702 35.64 -69.48 -74.33
CA PRO A 702 36.05 -68.42 -73.37
C PRO A 702 35.17 -67.14 -73.40
N ALA A 703 35.12 -66.44 -72.26
CA ALA A 703 34.15 -65.45 -71.75
C ALA A 703 33.46 -64.47 -72.75
N ASN A 704 32.26 -64.01 -72.34
CA ASN A 704 31.54 -62.77 -72.72
C ASN A 704 30.20 -62.96 -73.49
N MET A 705 29.11 -63.16 -72.74
CA MET A 705 27.74 -62.67 -72.99
C MET A 705 26.86 -63.09 -71.80
N THR A 706 26.13 -62.15 -71.21
CA THR A 706 25.21 -62.41 -70.08
C THR A 706 23.78 -62.11 -70.50
N ASP A 707 22.92 -63.11 -70.40
CA ASP A 707 21.48 -62.91 -70.18
C ASP A 707 21.15 -63.43 -68.77
N GLY A 708 20.52 -62.58 -67.96
CA GLY A 708 19.69 -63.02 -66.83
C GLY A 708 20.31 -63.81 -65.68
N GLY A 709 21.57 -63.57 -65.28
CA GLY A 709 22.04 -63.96 -63.93
C GLY A 709 22.35 -65.45 -63.70
N LEU A 710 22.51 -66.26 -64.74
CA LEU A 710 23.10 -67.60 -64.64
C LEU A 710 24.62 -67.49 -64.88
N SER A 711 25.45 -67.67 -63.85
CA SER A 711 26.91 -67.59 -64.01
C SER A 711 27.48 -68.83 -64.72
N GLY A 712 28.25 -68.58 -65.78
CA GLY A 712 28.90 -69.60 -66.63
C GLY A 712 28.28 -69.70 -68.03
N LYS A 713 29.06 -70.20 -68.99
CA LYS A 713 28.65 -70.35 -70.41
C LYS A 713 27.62 -71.44 -70.62
N TYR A 714 26.39 -71.17 -70.23
CA TYR A 714 25.25 -72.04 -70.47
C TYR A 714 24.44 -71.48 -71.62
N THR A 715 24.30 -72.26 -72.68
CA THR A 715 23.47 -71.91 -73.82
C THR A 715 22.13 -72.62 -73.66
N LEU A 716 21.02 -71.88 -73.80
CA LEU A 716 19.68 -72.45 -73.81
C LEU A 716 19.53 -73.31 -75.05
N VAL A 717 19.36 -74.62 -74.88
CA VAL A 717 19.23 -75.55 -76.01
C VAL A 717 17.78 -75.96 -76.25
N LYS A 718 16.93 -75.94 -75.21
CA LYS A 718 15.52 -76.31 -75.35
C LYS A 718 14.67 -75.63 -74.28
N THR A 719 13.52 -75.12 -74.69
CA THR A 719 12.42 -74.72 -73.79
C THR A 719 11.28 -75.71 -73.99
N VAL A 720 10.74 -76.22 -72.89
CA VAL A 720 9.76 -77.29 -72.91
C VAL A 720 8.59 -76.86 -72.03
N LYS A 721 7.44 -76.59 -72.67
CA LYS A 721 6.22 -76.25 -71.93
C LYS A 721 5.80 -77.42 -71.04
N LYS A 722 5.26 -77.14 -69.85
CA LYS A 722 4.81 -78.14 -68.87
C LYS A 722 3.97 -79.25 -69.50
N GLY A 723 2.98 -78.88 -70.32
CA GLY A 723 2.09 -79.83 -70.99
C GLY A 723 2.84 -80.79 -71.92
N VAL A 724 3.83 -80.28 -72.67
CA VAL A 724 4.66 -81.08 -73.58
C VAL A 724 5.54 -82.03 -72.79
N ALA A 725 6.24 -81.54 -71.75
CA ALA A 725 7.09 -82.37 -70.90
C ALA A 725 6.31 -83.52 -70.22
N ALA A 726 5.05 -83.27 -69.85
CA ALA A 726 4.17 -84.28 -69.25
C ALA A 726 3.68 -85.30 -70.29
N SER A 727 3.21 -84.85 -71.47
CA SER A 727 2.77 -85.75 -72.54
C SER A 727 3.91 -86.61 -73.08
N THR A 728 5.12 -86.06 -73.17
CA THR A 728 6.31 -86.79 -73.63
C THR A 728 6.74 -87.86 -72.63
N ALA A 729 6.62 -87.60 -71.32
CA ALA A 729 6.89 -88.63 -70.33
C ALA A 729 5.87 -89.78 -70.40
N GLN A 730 4.58 -89.46 -70.59
CA GLN A 730 3.54 -90.46 -70.76
C GLN A 730 3.76 -91.32 -72.01
N SER A 731 4.17 -90.73 -73.14
CA SER A 731 4.38 -91.47 -74.39
C SER A 731 5.59 -92.42 -74.35
N ILE A 732 6.57 -92.17 -73.50
CA ILE A 732 7.76 -93.03 -73.34
C ILE A 732 7.68 -93.97 -72.13
N GLY A 733 6.50 -94.06 -71.48
CA GLY A 733 6.23 -95.01 -70.39
C GLY A 733 6.96 -94.71 -69.08
N VAL A 734 7.39 -93.47 -68.84
CA VAL A 734 8.07 -93.08 -67.60
C VAL A 734 7.19 -92.17 -66.74
N SER A 735 7.28 -92.33 -65.42
CA SER A 735 6.67 -91.38 -64.47
C SER A 735 7.51 -90.10 -64.38
N ASN A 736 6.82 -88.95 -64.25
CA ASN A 736 7.33 -87.56 -64.14
C ASN A 736 7.43 -86.77 -65.46
N TYR A 737 8.30 -85.76 -65.56
CA TYR A 737 8.48 -84.92 -66.75
C TYR A 737 9.70 -85.43 -67.53
N ALA A 738 9.60 -85.52 -68.86
CA ALA A 738 10.68 -86.03 -69.69
C ALA A 738 10.76 -85.28 -71.01
N VAL A 739 11.98 -85.15 -71.54
CA VAL A 739 12.23 -84.58 -72.86
C VAL A 739 13.26 -85.41 -73.60
N HIS A 740 12.90 -85.72 -74.84
CA HIS A 740 13.81 -86.27 -75.81
C HIS A 740 14.50 -85.12 -76.53
N VAL A 741 15.82 -84.99 -76.42
CA VAL A 741 16.54 -83.98 -77.19
C VAL A 741 17.08 -84.67 -78.44
N ASP A 742 16.29 -84.56 -79.51
CA ASP A 742 16.43 -85.33 -80.75
C ASP A 742 17.77 -85.05 -81.45
N ARG A 743 18.29 -83.81 -81.44
CA ARG A 743 19.58 -83.45 -82.06
C ARG A 743 20.27 -82.27 -81.38
N LEU A 744 21.10 -82.58 -80.41
CA LEU A 744 22.21 -81.70 -80.06
C LEU A 744 23.28 -82.01 -81.12
N ASN A 745 23.54 -81.11 -82.08
CA ASN A 745 24.63 -81.23 -83.08
C ASN A 745 26.02 -81.14 -82.41
N PHE A 746 26.31 -82.06 -81.50
CA PHE A 746 27.54 -82.15 -80.74
C PHE A 746 28.16 -83.51 -81.03
N ILE A 747 29.42 -83.49 -81.45
CA ILE A 747 30.29 -84.66 -81.35
C ILE A 747 30.52 -84.86 -79.85
N LEU A 748 29.90 -85.88 -79.23
CA LEU A 748 30.17 -86.25 -77.84
C LEU A 748 31.55 -86.90 -77.74
N SER A 749 32.62 -86.11 -77.91
CA SER A 749 33.99 -86.54 -77.61
C SER A 749 34.41 -86.21 -76.16
N MET A 750 33.58 -85.47 -75.42
CA MET A 750 33.84 -85.03 -74.04
C MET A 750 32.54 -84.95 -73.22
N ALA A 751 32.68 -85.08 -71.91
CA ALA A 751 31.59 -84.92 -70.95
C ALA A 751 30.94 -83.53 -71.02
N LYS A 752 29.61 -83.46 -71.03
CA LYS A 752 28.84 -82.20 -71.11
C LYS A 752 27.97 -82.00 -69.88
N LYS A 753 28.05 -80.81 -69.28
CA LYS A 753 27.19 -80.42 -68.17
C LYS A 753 25.86 -79.88 -68.70
N VAL A 754 24.76 -80.46 -68.24
CA VAL A 754 23.39 -80.07 -68.59
C VAL A 754 22.69 -79.58 -67.35
N LYS A 755 22.08 -78.40 -67.44
CA LYS A 755 21.26 -77.80 -66.39
C LYS A 755 19.80 -77.79 -66.78
N ILE A 756 18.95 -77.93 -65.79
CA ILE A 756 17.51 -77.71 -65.96
C ILE A 756 16.99 -76.77 -64.88
N VAL A 757 16.11 -75.87 -65.31
CA VAL A 757 15.42 -74.92 -64.44
C VAL A 757 13.94 -74.90 -64.82
N ALA A 758 13.06 -75.08 -63.85
CA ALA A 758 11.63 -74.87 -64.03
C ALA A 758 11.29 -73.38 -63.82
N PHE A 759 10.47 -72.80 -64.69
CA PHE A 759 10.02 -71.42 -64.59
C PHE A 759 8.51 -71.36 -64.37
N HIS A 760 8.09 -70.44 -63.50
CA HIS A 760 6.71 -70.23 -63.10
C HIS A 760 6.14 -68.90 -63.63
N ASN A 761 4.83 -68.83 -63.81
CA ASN A 761 4.11 -67.65 -64.30
C ASN A 761 4.22 -66.43 -63.37
N ASP A 762 4.53 -66.64 -62.09
CA ASP A 762 4.72 -65.59 -61.09
C ASP A 762 6.16 -65.06 -61.04
N GLY A 763 7.02 -65.47 -61.98
CA GLY A 763 8.42 -65.10 -62.06
C GLY A 763 9.36 -65.95 -61.21
N GLY A 764 8.83 -66.87 -60.40
CA GLY A 764 9.63 -67.80 -59.62
C GLY A 764 10.26 -68.91 -60.46
N PHE A 765 11.28 -69.56 -59.92
CA PHE A 765 12.05 -70.61 -60.59
C PHE A 765 12.35 -71.78 -59.64
N SER A 766 12.72 -72.94 -60.17
CA SER A 766 13.19 -74.04 -59.32
C SER A 766 14.60 -73.80 -58.81
N GLU A 767 15.02 -74.52 -57.77
CA GLU A 767 16.45 -74.74 -57.57
C GLU A 767 17.08 -75.28 -58.86
N VAL A 768 18.29 -74.80 -59.17
CA VAL A 768 19.01 -75.16 -60.40
C VAL A 768 19.73 -76.48 -60.16
N VAL A 769 19.41 -77.50 -60.95
CA VAL A 769 20.07 -78.82 -60.87
C VAL A 769 20.87 -79.06 -62.14
N GLU A 770 22.09 -79.58 -61.96
CA GLU A 770 23.05 -79.89 -63.02
C GLU A 770 23.42 -81.37 -62.97
N ILE A 771 23.54 -82.00 -64.15
CA ILE A 771 24.15 -83.31 -64.32
C ILE A 771 25.28 -83.27 -65.35
N LEU A 772 26.20 -84.21 -65.26
CA LEU A 772 27.23 -84.46 -66.26
C LEU A 772 26.82 -85.65 -67.11
N ILE A 773 26.79 -85.47 -68.43
CA ILE A 773 26.53 -86.53 -69.40
C ILE A 773 27.86 -86.92 -70.03
N ASN A 774 28.25 -88.17 -69.84
CA ASN A 774 29.45 -88.76 -70.44
C ASN A 774 29.04 -89.52 -71.72
N PRO A 775 29.90 -89.56 -72.75
CA PRO A 775 29.64 -90.31 -73.98
C PRO A 775 29.40 -91.81 -73.76
#